data_AF-A0A367B755-F1
#
_entry.id   AF-A0A367B755-F1
#
_cell.length_a   1.000
_cell.length_b   1.000
_cell.length_c   1.000
_cell.angle_alpha   90.00
_cell.angle_beta   90.00
_cell.angle_gamma   90.00
#
_symmetry.space_group_name_H-M   'P 1'
#
loop_
_entity.id
_entity.type
_entity.pdbx_description
1 polymer ?
#
loop_
_entity_poly.entity_id
_entity_poly.type
_entity_poly.pdbx_seq_one_letter_code
_entity_poly.pdbx_strand_id
1 'polypeptide(L)'
;MGWHEQRVLRRRLRHGPRPDRGAARERGSGWRWPPGLRHGWRADLAAGGAQRRASGSRRAVRATPAAPQLENRDPRFRAQPLLVSGQEAYVGGEYLYQDHLFDDYGADTDGQGAGSLSERTGDITYPTDAARYAGNAADLVEFRVAPERDRVSYRFTLNTLRQADSTILALAFDTDRNAATGTATLPRDPGAPFPGTDQLLTVWGTGAEHVAFDARGAVVGTTKVDVRTDLEANQLTVTVPRRVSDPGGTWRATLVAGLYDRSSGGWLRPQPVADVDSPGGAGPLDPAPNGIFNVAFRFDEPVTTQNTPPDTAQAPVLAADQPTRYARDIDFAALAARSDRTTVPAHGTTVRIFPSRSSLGEGRDLDADFPQYRGQLQPYSVYVPSGYRPGTPTGFTLALHSLGQQHWQYNGSTGIQQIGEARGNIVATSLSRGPDGWYQHEAEFDVFEMWNDVARRFSLDPDRTAITGYSMGGYATYRLGTLYPDLFGRAFSTVGPPGDGIWVPPAPPTGGIETLSNLWLENARNLPYLNVSAGADELVPVAGPRAQNLGAPEQGIRGFEQLGYRYRWVLYPAAEHFTLALLGYDVPMATAFLGESRVDRNPHHVTFARVPAADDARLGLVHDHAYWVSRVTPADPAAGSGSGPGQPAKAVVDAFSHGFGLGDASSTPGSSAGTTPLPYTEVNRSWGDFPRIPAANRLDLRLTNVGTASLDAGRARLDTRRELTVVTTADRAGSIHLAGAFPQGVTVRQDGRLVPASVDRAGVTLPVAAGSHTYTVRPGKAGR
;
A
#
# COMPACT_ATOMS: atom_id res chain seq x y z
N MET A 1 -22.78 2.28 8.88
CA MET A 1 -21.44 2.83 8.56
C MET A 1 -20.93 3.83 9.61
N GLY A 2 -21.61 4.94 9.90
CA GLY A 2 -21.05 6.01 10.76
C GLY A 2 -20.66 5.68 12.22
N TRP A 3 -21.26 4.68 12.87
CA TRP A 3 -20.96 4.37 14.28
C TRP A 3 -19.54 3.80 14.50
N HIS A 4 -18.99 3.06 13.54
CA HIS A 4 -17.67 2.42 13.69
C HIS A 4 -16.52 3.40 13.42
N GLU A 5 -16.58 4.17 12.32
CA GLU A 5 -15.62 5.26 12.07
C GLU A 5 -15.64 6.29 13.21
N GLN A 6 -16.83 6.68 13.72
CA GLN A 6 -16.91 7.53 14.90
C GLN A 6 -16.31 6.87 16.15
N ARG A 7 -16.43 5.56 16.33
CA ARG A 7 -15.83 4.84 17.47
C ARG A 7 -14.30 4.83 17.37
N VAL A 8 -13.73 4.62 16.18
CA VAL A 8 -12.28 4.68 15.94
C VAL A 8 -11.76 6.11 16.19
N LEU A 9 -12.41 7.12 15.60
CA LEU A 9 -12.11 8.54 15.87
C LEU A 9 -12.22 8.87 17.36
N ARG A 10 -13.27 8.43 18.05
CA ARG A 10 -13.46 8.66 19.50
C ARG A 10 -12.44 7.91 20.35
N ARG A 11 -12.00 6.70 19.96
CA ARG A 11 -10.95 5.93 20.66
C ARG A 11 -9.62 6.68 20.60
N ARG A 12 -9.24 7.22 19.43
CA ARG A 12 -8.05 8.08 19.29
C ARG A 12 -8.16 9.41 20.04
N LEU A 13 -9.31 10.10 19.96
CA LEU A 13 -9.55 11.36 20.68
C LEU A 13 -9.44 11.19 22.21
N ARG A 14 -9.69 9.99 22.74
CA ARG A 14 -9.48 9.66 24.17
C ARG A 14 -8.02 9.40 24.55
N HIS A 15 -7.17 9.03 23.59
CA HIS A 15 -5.79 8.66 23.86
C HIS A 15 -4.76 9.75 23.55
N GLY A 16 -5.09 10.73 22.69
CA GLY A 16 -4.24 11.88 22.36
C GLY A 16 -2.88 11.51 21.76
N PRO A 17 -2.17 12.43 21.08
CA PRO A 17 -0.79 12.19 20.71
C PRO A 17 0.03 12.10 22.01
N ARG A 18 0.56 10.92 22.33
CA ARG A 18 1.59 10.81 23.37
C ARG A 18 2.88 11.38 22.78
N PRO A 19 3.55 12.32 23.48
CA PRO A 19 4.83 12.83 23.02
C PRO A 19 5.84 11.68 22.98
N ASP A 20 6.71 11.71 21.97
CA ASP A 20 7.90 10.86 21.85
C ASP A 20 8.55 10.63 23.22
N ARG A 21 8.54 9.38 23.69
CA ARG A 21 9.38 9.00 24.82
C ARG A 21 10.82 8.94 24.33
N GLY A 22 11.51 10.06 24.47
CA GLY A 22 12.94 10.15 24.38
C GLY A 22 13.65 9.15 25.31
N ALA A 23 14.65 8.48 24.74
CA ALA A 23 15.88 8.02 25.38
C ALA A 23 15.77 7.46 26.81
N ALA A 24 15.43 6.18 26.94
CA ALA A 24 15.86 5.39 28.08
C ALA A 24 17.32 4.95 27.88
N ARG A 25 18.20 5.42 28.77
CA ARG A 25 19.59 4.94 28.90
C ARG A 25 19.58 3.49 29.36
N GLU A 26 19.90 2.54 28.48
CA GLU A 26 20.38 1.23 28.90
C GLU A 26 21.90 1.21 28.97
N ARG A 27 22.42 0.93 30.17
CA ARG A 27 23.83 0.65 30.42
C ARG A 27 24.10 -0.80 30.07
N GLY A 28 24.98 -1.02 29.10
CA GLY A 28 25.99 -2.07 29.08
C GLY A 28 25.55 -3.54 29.13
N SER A 29 25.59 -4.21 27.99
CA SER A 29 26.39 -5.43 27.84
C SER A 29 26.77 -5.62 26.37
N GLY A 30 28.03 -5.96 26.11
CA GLY A 30 28.69 -5.75 24.84
C GLY A 30 28.44 -6.85 23.81
N TRP A 31 28.09 -6.44 22.60
CA TRP A 31 28.32 -7.19 21.36
C TRP A 31 28.82 -6.22 20.29
N ARG A 32 30.06 -6.41 19.85
CA ARG A 32 30.73 -5.60 18.81
C ARG A 32 30.31 -6.12 17.43
N TRP A 33 29.63 -5.30 16.64
CA TRP A 33 29.49 -5.51 15.20
C TRP A 33 30.77 -5.08 14.46
N PRO A 34 31.24 -5.81 13.44
CA PRO A 34 32.40 -5.42 12.64
C PRO A 34 32.09 -4.20 11.74
N PRO A 35 33.09 -3.35 11.44
CA PRO A 35 32.88 -2.12 10.68
C PRO A 35 32.89 -2.39 9.17
N GLY A 36 31.75 -2.22 8.51
CA GLY A 36 31.68 -2.20 7.05
C GLY A 36 30.30 -2.51 6.53
N LEU A 37 29.52 -1.46 6.26
CA LEU A 37 28.41 -1.34 5.28
C LEU A 37 27.53 -0.15 5.70
N ARG A 38 28.04 1.07 5.47
CA ARG A 38 27.22 2.29 5.46
C ARG A 38 26.82 2.58 4.02
N HIS A 39 25.74 1.98 3.56
CA HIS A 39 25.00 2.46 2.39
C HIS A 39 23.61 2.88 2.84
N GLY A 40 23.38 4.19 2.84
CA GLY A 40 22.12 4.82 3.18
C GLY A 40 21.04 4.49 2.14
N TRP A 41 19.84 4.25 2.66
CA TRP A 41 18.62 3.97 1.93
C TRP A 41 18.17 5.21 1.14
N ARG A 42 18.01 5.07 -0.18
CA ARG A 42 17.39 6.06 -1.08
C ARG A 42 16.13 5.46 -1.66
N ALA A 43 14.96 6.05 -1.41
CA ALA A 43 13.69 5.66 -2.02
C ALA A 43 13.73 5.86 -3.55
N ASP A 44 14.26 4.86 -4.27
CA ASP A 44 14.52 4.91 -5.72
C ASP A 44 13.27 4.86 -6.62
N LEU A 45 12.05 4.92 -6.06
CA LEU A 45 10.86 5.25 -6.87
C LEU A 45 10.71 6.77 -7.11
N ALA A 46 11.34 7.59 -6.27
CA ALA A 46 11.27 9.04 -6.33
C ALA A 46 12.66 9.68 -6.52
N ALA A 47 13.73 8.99 -6.08
CA ALA A 47 15.12 9.44 -6.23
C ALA A 47 15.74 9.10 -7.61
N GLY A 48 15.27 9.75 -8.67
CA GLY A 48 15.78 9.58 -10.04
C GLY A 48 16.46 10.82 -10.64
N GLY A 49 17.14 11.65 -9.83
CA GLY A 49 17.85 12.85 -10.29
C GLY A 49 19.35 12.76 -10.04
N ALA A 50 20.09 12.29 -11.05
CA ALA A 50 21.55 12.37 -11.25
C ALA A 50 22.26 11.01 -11.40
N GLN A 51 22.06 10.33 -12.53
CA GLN A 51 23.10 9.57 -13.24
C GLN A 51 22.68 9.34 -14.71
N ARG A 52 23.67 9.32 -15.62
CA ARG A 52 23.60 9.72 -17.03
C ARG A 52 23.11 8.65 -18.03
N ARG A 53 22.58 9.19 -19.14
CA ARG A 53 22.74 8.84 -20.58
C ARG A 53 21.92 7.70 -21.23
N ALA A 54 21.06 8.17 -22.15
CA ALA A 54 20.86 7.73 -23.54
C ALA A 54 20.24 6.36 -23.83
N SER A 55 19.25 6.40 -24.75
CA SER A 55 18.44 5.30 -25.31
C SER A 55 17.43 4.69 -24.34
N GLY A 56 16.16 4.62 -24.77
CA GLY A 56 15.02 4.33 -23.91
C GLY A 56 15.14 3.00 -23.16
N SER A 57 14.84 3.01 -21.86
CA SER A 57 14.40 1.83 -21.10
C SER A 57 14.20 2.19 -19.62
N ARG A 58 13.05 1.75 -19.09
CA ARG A 58 12.73 1.42 -17.69
C ARG A 58 13.35 2.27 -16.57
N ARG A 59 12.52 3.08 -15.91
CA ARG A 59 12.77 3.53 -14.51
C ARG A 59 13.07 2.28 -13.66
N ALA A 60 14.09 2.35 -12.80
CA ALA A 60 14.50 1.22 -11.97
C ALA A 60 13.42 0.92 -10.91
N VAL A 61 12.46 0.07 -11.25
CA VAL A 61 11.58 -0.57 -10.28
C VAL A 61 12.47 -1.30 -9.29
N ARG A 62 12.31 -1.03 -7.99
CA ARG A 62 13.09 -1.73 -6.96
C ARG A 62 12.87 -3.24 -7.10
N ALA A 63 13.95 -4.02 -6.92
CA ALA A 63 13.86 -5.48 -6.91
C ALA A 63 12.81 -5.95 -5.89
N THR A 64 12.25 -7.15 -6.04
CA THR A 64 11.39 -7.71 -4.98
C THR A 64 12.25 -7.91 -3.73
N PRO A 65 11.78 -7.51 -2.52
CA PRO A 65 12.51 -7.84 -1.30
C PRO A 65 12.55 -9.36 -1.08
N ALA A 66 13.60 -9.84 -0.43
CA ALA A 66 13.66 -11.23 0.01
C ALA A 66 12.52 -11.48 1.00
N ALA A 67 11.77 -12.55 0.75
CA ALA A 67 10.66 -12.97 1.58
C ALA A 67 10.75 -14.50 1.70
N PRO A 68 11.33 -15.01 2.79
CA PRO A 68 11.52 -16.44 3.01
C PRO A 68 10.28 -17.28 2.71
N GLN A 69 9.08 -16.80 3.07
CA GLN A 69 7.82 -17.51 2.78
C GLN A 69 7.58 -17.78 1.28
N LEU A 70 8.10 -16.94 0.40
CA LEU A 70 7.94 -17.05 -1.06
C LEU A 70 9.10 -17.79 -1.73
N GLU A 71 10.14 -18.15 -0.98
CA GLU A 71 11.32 -18.82 -1.52
C GLU A 71 11.10 -20.33 -1.65
N ASN A 72 11.56 -20.90 -2.76
CA ASN A 72 11.63 -22.34 -2.96
C ASN A 72 12.93 -22.89 -2.37
N ARG A 73 12.97 -23.03 -1.03
CA ARG A 73 14.12 -23.55 -0.28
C ARG A 73 14.26 -25.08 -0.34
N ASP A 74 13.34 -25.74 -1.00
CA ASP A 74 13.39 -27.18 -1.27
C ASP A 74 13.40 -27.41 -2.79
N PRO A 75 14.40 -28.13 -3.34
CA PRO A 75 14.60 -28.27 -4.78
C PRO A 75 13.48 -29.04 -5.52
N ARG A 76 12.54 -29.63 -4.78
CA ARG A 76 11.33 -30.28 -5.32
C ARG A 76 10.31 -29.28 -5.83
N PHE A 77 10.29 -28.07 -5.27
CA PHE A 77 9.40 -26.99 -5.70
C PHE A 77 10.21 -25.98 -6.52
N ARG A 78 9.72 -25.65 -7.72
CA ARG A 78 10.40 -24.80 -8.70
C ARG A 78 9.47 -23.75 -9.27
N ALA A 79 8.16 -24.01 -9.30
CA ALA A 79 7.18 -23.04 -9.75
C ALA A 79 7.24 -21.75 -8.91
N GLN A 80 7.02 -20.60 -9.55
CA GLN A 80 6.91 -19.34 -8.82
C GLN A 80 5.53 -19.24 -8.14
N PRO A 81 5.43 -18.65 -6.92
CA PRO A 81 4.13 -18.41 -6.30
C PRO A 81 3.21 -17.56 -7.18
N LEU A 82 1.89 -17.79 -7.10
CA LEU A 82 0.91 -17.08 -7.92
C LEU A 82 0.77 -15.62 -7.49
N LEU A 83 0.80 -15.38 -6.18
CA LEU A 83 0.63 -14.07 -5.55
C LEU A 83 -0.70 -13.40 -5.94
N VAL A 84 -1.72 -14.22 -6.18
CA VAL A 84 -3.13 -13.84 -6.40
C VAL A 84 -3.97 -14.76 -5.54
N SER A 85 -4.67 -14.20 -4.56
CA SER A 85 -5.49 -14.96 -3.63
C SER A 85 -6.70 -15.60 -4.31
N GLY A 86 -7.08 -16.77 -3.83
CA GLY A 86 -8.21 -17.55 -4.35
C GLY A 86 -7.94 -18.11 -5.75
N GLN A 87 -6.69 -18.44 -6.08
CA GLN A 87 -6.31 -18.94 -7.40
C GLN A 87 -5.44 -20.18 -7.32
N GLU A 88 -5.48 -20.99 -8.38
CA GLU A 88 -4.63 -22.17 -8.55
C GLU A 88 -3.88 -22.18 -9.88
N ALA A 89 -2.85 -23.02 -9.93
CA ALA A 89 -2.17 -23.37 -11.16
C ALA A 89 -1.54 -24.75 -11.12
N TYR A 90 -1.29 -25.28 -12.31
CA TYR A 90 -0.41 -26.40 -12.57
C TYR A 90 0.74 -25.84 -13.37
N VAL A 91 1.98 -26.05 -12.91
CA VAL A 91 3.18 -25.50 -13.54
C VAL A 91 4.29 -26.54 -13.50
N GLY A 92 4.67 -27.07 -14.67
CA GLY A 92 5.80 -27.99 -14.81
C GLY A 92 5.69 -29.29 -14.00
N GLY A 93 4.48 -29.71 -13.66
CA GLY A 93 4.21 -30.88 -12.81
C GLY A 93 4.02 -30.58 -11.32
N GLU A 94 3.97 -29.30 -10.93
CA GLU A 94 3.60 -28.86 -9.59
C GLU A 94 2.18 -28.29 -9.57
N TYR A 95 1.41 -28.59 -8.53
CA TYR A 95 0.15 -27.91 -8.22
C TYR A 95 0.41 -26.78 -7.23
N LEU A 96 -0.27 -25.66 -7.42
CA LEU A 96 -0.21 -24.49 -6.55
C LEU A 96 -1.64 -24.02 -6.26
N TYR A 97 -1.94 -23.78 -4.99
CA TYR A 97 -3.07 -22.99 -4.54
C TYR A 97 -2.55 -21.81 -3.72
N GLN A 98 -3.05 -20.61 -3.99
CA GLN A 98 -2.70 -19.39 -3.27
C GLN A 98 -3.92 -18.90 -2.50
N ASP A 99 -3.79 -18.78 -1.19
CA ASP A 99 -4.89 -18.45 -0.30
C ASP A 99 -5.06 -16.93 -0.11
N HIS A 100 -6.11 -16.54 0.61
CA HIS A 100 -6.26 -15.19 1.12
C HIS A 100 -5.34 -14.97 2.33
N LEU A 101 -4.98 -13.73 2.62
CA LEU A 101 -4.17 -13.41 3.80
C LEU A 101 -5.04 -12.79 4.87
N PHE A 102 -4.71 -13.09 6.12
CA PHE A 102 -5.37 -12.56 7.31
C PHE A 102 -6.87 -12.85 7.36
N ASP A 103 -7.28 -14.03 6.93
CA ASP A 103 -8.70 -14.42 6.84
C ASP A 103 -9.05 -15.63 7.73
N ASP A 104 -8.07 -16.08 8.52
CA ASP A 104 -8.10 -17.18 9.48
C ASP A 104 -8.90 -16.87 10.76
N TYR A 105 -10.13 -16.38 10.61
CA TYR A 105 -11.04 -16.02 11.71
C TYR A 105 -12.05 -17.11 12.06
N GLY A 106 -11.96 -18.29 11.44
CA GLY A 106 -12.78 -19.45 11.75
C GLY A 106 -14.27 -19.27 11.46
N ALA A 107 -15.10 -19.95 12.25
CA ALA A 107 -16.55 -19.92 12.15
C ALA A 107 -17.15 -18.55 12.53
N ASP A 108 -18.34 -18.26 12.01
CA ASP A 108 -19.23 -17.17 12.47
C ASP A 108 -20.21 -17.76 13.50
N THR A 109 -19.81 -17.75 14.78
CA THR A 109 -20.51 -18.47 15.84
C THR A 109 -21.66 -17.68 16.50
N ASP A 110 -21.77 -16.39 16.17
CA ASP A 110 -22.83 -15.49 16.64
C ASP A 110 -23.81 -15.07 15.53
N GLY A 111 -23.51 -15.41 14.27
CA GLY A 111 -24.36 -15.20 13.10
C GLY A 111 -24.50 -13.73 12.71
N GLN A 112 -23.60 -12.85 13.18
CA GLN A 112 -23.62 -11.43 12.80
C GLN A 112 -23.17 -11.22 11.36
N GLY A 113 -22.37 -12.14 10.82
CA GLY A 113 -21.77 -12.03 9.50
C GLY A 113 -20.88 -10.79 9.34
N ALA A 114 -20.64 -10.41 8.08
CA ALA A 114 -19.84 -9.24 7.75
C ALA A 114 -20.65 -8.18 7.00
N GLY A 115 -20.32 -6.91 7.28
CA GLY A 115 -20.71 -5.77 6.47
C GLY A 115 -19.50 -5.05 5.91
N SER A 116 -19.76 -3.99 5.15
CA SER A 116 -18.73 -3.16 4.47
C SER A 116 -17.60 -2.56 5.32
N LEU A 117 -17.73 -2.53 6.65
CA LEU A 117 -16.70 -2.03 7.58
C LEU A 117 -16.15 -3.14 8.48
N SER A 118 -16.61 -4.37 8.29
CA SER A 118 -16.11 -5.49 9.06
C SER A 118 -14.67 -5.79 8.64
N GLU A 119 -13.82 -6.06 9.63
CA GLU A 119 -12.45 -6.55 9.39
C GLU A 119 -12.45 -8.05 9.03
N ARG A 120 -13.51 -8.75 9.42
CA ARG A 120 -13.69 -10.20 9.39
C ARG A 120 -15.16 -10.59 9.44
N THR A 121 -15.45 -11.83 9.12
CA THR A 121 -16.77 -12.46 9.22
C THR A 121 -16.79 -13.47 10.37
N GLY A 122 -15.77 -14.31 10.46
CA GLY A 122 -15.59 -15.22 11.59
C GLY A 122 -15.25 -14.46 12.88
N ASP A 123 -15.63 -15.03 14.00
CA ASP A 123 -15.49 -14.42 15.33
C ASP A 123 -14.50 -15.15 16.23
N ILE A 124 -13.88 -16.24 15.75
CA ILE A 124 -12.83 -16.95 16.48
C ILE A 124 -11.64 -16.02 16.74
N THR A 125 -11.10 -16.13 17.95
CA THR A 125 -9.95 -15.33 18.40
C THR A 125 -8.83 -16.25 18.82
N TYR A 126 -7.60 -15.82 18.52
CA TYR A 126 -6.41 -16.55 18.89
C TYR A 126 -6.19 -16.58 20.41
N PRO A 127 -5.48 -17.59 20.93
CA PRO A 127 -4.94 -17.53 22.28
C PRO A 127 -4.05 -16.28 22.43
N THR A 128 -4.02 -15.75 23.65
CA THR A 128 -3.34 -14.50 24.00
C THR A 128 -1.81 -14.59 24.03
N ASP A 129 -1.23 -15.79 23.89
CA ASP A 129 0.22 -15.96 23.69
C ASP A 129 0.65 -15.49 22.29
N ALA A 130 0.89 -14.19 22.17
CA ALA A 130 1.39 -13.57 20.95
C ALA A 130 2.78 -14.06 20.53
N ALA A 131 3.60 -14.59 21.45
CA ALA A 131 4.92 -15.12 21.11
C ALA A 131 4.82 -16.47 20.39
N ARG A 132 3.74 -17.22 20.62
CA ARG A 132 3.46 -18.49 19.95
C ARG A 132 2.58 -18.34 18.70
N TYR A 133 1.52 -17.55 18.78
CA TYR A 133 0.49 -17.53 17.72
C TYR A 133 0.47 -16.24 16.89
N ALA A 134 0.91 -15.12 17.47
CA ALA A 134 0.90 -13.78 16.86
C ALA A 134 -0.41 -13.44 16.10
N GLY A 135 -1.55 -13.93 16.60
CA GLY A 135 -2.88 -13.68 16.02
C GLY A 135 -3.10 -14.19 14.59
N ASN A 136 -2.25 -15.09 14.06
CA ASN A 136 -2.25 -15.44 12.64
C ASN A 136 -1.58 -16.79 12.29
N ALA A 137 -1.35 -17.69 13.27
CA ALA A 137 -0.55 -18.90 13.06
C ALA A 137 -1.19 -19.94 12.13
N ALA A 138 -2.51 -19.93 11.96
CA ALA A 138 -3.27 -20.80 11.07
C ALA A 138 -3.60 -20.16 9.71
N ASP A 139 -3.09 -18.95 9.43
CA ASP A 139 -3.28 -18.25 8.15
C ASP A 139 -2.45 -18.92 7.05
N LEU A 140 -3.13 -19.67 6.16
CA LEU A 140 -2.50 -20.32 5.02
C LEU A 140 -2.12 -19.24 4.00
N VAL A 141 -0.92 -19.35 3.43
CA VAL A 141 -0.48 -18.50 2.30
C VAL A 141 -0.58 -19.28 1.01
N GLU A 142 -0.06 -20.50 1.03
CA GLU A 142 0.10 -21.31 -0.18
C GLU A 142 0.10 -22.80 0.16
N PHE A 143 -0.54 -23.59 -0.70
CA PHE A 143 -0.43 -25.04 -0.71
C PHE A 143 0.15 -25.53 -2.03
N ARG A 144 1.06 -26.51 -1.97
CA ARG A 144 1.67 -27.12 -3.16
C ARG A 144 1.74 -28.63 -3.11
N VAL A 145 1.66 -29.23 -4.30
CA VAL A 145 1.90 -30.67 -4.52
C VAL A 145 2.95 -30.85 -5.59
N ALA A 146 3.98 -31.64 -5.31
CA ALA A 146 5.02 -32.03 -6.24
C ALA A 146 5.17 -33.57 -6.26
N PRO A 147 4.58 -34.27 -7.24
CA PRO A 147 4.75 -35.70 -7.40
C PRO A 147 6.15 -36.05 -7.91
N GLU A 148 6.74 -37.09 -7.33
CA GLU A 148 8.02 -37.65 -7.75
C GLU A 148 7.83 -39.15 -8.08
N ARG A 149 8.90 -39.83 -8.52
CA ARG A 149 8.82 -41.23 -8.97
C ARG A 149 8.42 -42.20 -7.87
N ASP A 150 8.91 -41.99 -6.65
CA ASP A 150 8.79 -42.92 -5.51
C ASP A 150 8.02 -42.33 -4.32
N ARG A 151 7.62 -41.06 -4.42
CA ARG A 151 6.95 -40.30 -3.34
C ARG A 151 6.15 -39.12 -3.91
N VAL A 152 5.33 -38.51 -3.06
CA VAL A 152 4.63 -37.25 -3.33
C VAL A 152 4.91 -36.28 -2.19
N SER A 153 5.20 -35.04 -2.55
CA SER A 153 5.62 -34.01 -1.63
C SER A 153 4.58 -32.91 -1.53
N TYR A 154 4.20 -32.56 -0.31
CA TYR A 154 3.21 -31.54 0.00
C TYR A 154 3.88 -30.40 0.76
N ARG A 155 3.67 -29.15 0.34
CA ARG A 155 4.16 -27.96 1.07
C ARG A 155 3.00 -27.09 1.48
N PHE A 156 3.03 -26.70 2.74
CA PHE A 156 2.12 -25.72 3.34
C PHE A 156 2.98 -24.53 3.75
N THR A 157 2.64 -23.35 3.26
CA THR A 157 3.27 -22.10 3.65
C THR A 157 2.26 -21.33 4.48
N LEU A 158 2.64 -20.91 5.67
CA LEU A 158 1.82 -20.12 6.59
C LEU A 158 2.30 -18.67 6.60
N ASN A 159 1.43 -17.73 6.93
CA ASN A 159 1.83 -16.33 7.03
C ASN A 159 2.66 -16.11 8.31
N THR A 160 2.31 -16.83 9.38
CA THR A 160 3.01 -16.84 10.67
C THR A 160 3.33 -18.26 11.11
N LEU A 161 4.56 -18.51 11.57
CA LEU A 161 4.92 -19.78 12.23
C LEU A 161 6.04 -19.53 13.26
N ARG A 162 5.69 -18.94 14.40
CA ARG A 162 6.69 -18.62 15.45
C ARG A 162 7.24 -19.84 16.18
N GLN A 163 6.46 -20.92 16.23
CA GLN A 163 6.84 -22.17 16.87
C GLN A 163 6.42 -23.35 15.99
N ALA A 164 7.31 -24.35 15.90
CA ALA A 164 7.17 -25.47 14.98
C ALA A 164 5.93 -26.35 15.26
N ASP A 165 5.38 -26.29 16.47
CA ASP A 165 4.22 -27.07 16.89
C ASP A 165 3.02 -26.17 17.28
N SER A 166 2.94 -24.96 16.74
CA SER A 166 1.81 -24.04 16.98
C SER A 166 0.56 -24.37 16.17
N THR A 167 0.74 -24.99 15.00
CA THR A 167 -0.28 -25.14 13.96
C THR A 167 -0.50 -26.61 13.64
N ILE A 168 -1.74 -26.99 13.36
CA ILE A 168 -2.12 -28.30 12.82
C ILE A 168 -2.87 -28.11 11.49
N LEU A 169 -2.61 -29.00 10.55
CA LEU A 169 -3.20 -29.05 9.21
C LEU A 169 -3.77 -30.44 8.96
N ALA A 170 -4.92 -30.51 8.30
CA ALA A 170 -5.48 -31.76 7.77
C ALA A 170 -5.71 -31.63 6.26
N LEU A 171 -5.10 -32.52 5.49
CA LEU A 171 -5.32 -32.69 4.06
C LEU A 171 -6.03 -34.04 3.85
N ALA A 172 -7.34 -33.99 3.69
CA ALA A 172 -8.21 -35.14 3.51
C ALA A 172 -8.45 -35.39 2.01
N PHE A 173 -8.33 -36.63 1.56
CA PHE A 173 -8.63 -37.04 0.19
C PHE A 173 -9.81 -38.00 0.14
N ASP A 174 -10.79 -37.65 -0.69
CA ASP A 174 -11.83 -38.51 -1.23
C ASP A 174 -11.33 -39.01 -2.60
N THR A 175 -10.94 -40.29 -2.64
CA THR A 175 -10.20 -40.89 -3.76
C THR A 175 -11.12 -41.54 -4.79
N ASP A 176 -12.34 -41.89 -4.39
CA ASP A 176 -13.38 -42.50 -5.24
C ASP A 176 -14.54 -41.54 -5.59
N ARG A 177 -14.49 -40.31 -5.08
CA ARG A 177 -15.48 -39.25 -5.27
C ARG A 177 -16.83 -39.59 -4.64
N ASN A 178 -16.82 -40.34 -3.54
CA ASN A 178 -18.03 -40.84 -2.88
C ASN A 178 -18.03 -40.50 -1.39
N ALA A 179 -18.82 -39.50 -1.02
CA ALA A 179 -18.98 -39.07 0.37
C ALA A 179 -19.59 -40.14 1.31
N ALA A 180 -20.11 -41.26 0.79
CA ALA A 180 -20.66 -42.35 1.58
C ALA A 180 -19.64 -43.44 1.95
N THR A 181 -18.44 -43.41 1.35
CA THR A 181 -17.31 -44.29 1.67
C THR A 181 -16.28 -43.53 2.51
N GLY A 182 -15.22 -44.21 2.96
CA GLY A 182 -14.23 -43.62 3.84
C GLY A 182 -14.80 -43.24 5.22
N THR A 183 -14.08 -42.38 5.94
CA THR A 183 -14.54 -41.86 7.24
C THR A 183 -15.14 -40.46 7.08
N ALA A 184 -16.06 -40.11 7.99
CA ALA A 184 -16.48 -38.73 8.20
C ALA A 184 -15.82 -38.10 9.45
N THR A 185 -15.23 -38.90 10.34
CA THR A 185 -14.59 -38.42 11.57
C THR A 185 -13.10 -38.72 11.50
N LEU A 186 -12.28 -37.67 11.57
CA LEU A 186 -10.83 -37.79 11.50
C LEU A 186 -10.27 -38.30 12.84
N PRO A 187 -9.16 -39.08 12.88
CA PRO A 187 -8.53 -39.52 14.12
C PRO A 187 -8.08 -38.37 15.06
N ARG A 188 -7.67 -37.24 14.48
CA ARG A 188 -7.38 -35.98 15.18
C ARG A 188 -8.44 -34.96 14.78
N ASP A 189 -9.64 -35.14 15.30
CA ASP A 189 -10.85 -34.45 14.84
C ASP A 189 -10.86 -32.96 15.21
N PRO A 190 -10.95 -32.04 14.22
CA PRO A 190 -11.14 -30.62 14.50
C PRO A 190 -12.52 -30.30 15.07
N GLY A 191 -13.49 -31.21 14.98
CA GLY A 191 -14.86 -31.00 15.44
C GLY A 191 -15.87 -30.79 14.31
N ALA A 192 -15.45 -31.03 13.07
CA ALA A 192 -16.30 -30.96 11.90
C ALA A 192 -16.14 -32.25 11.06
N PRO A 193 -17.20 -32.73 10.40
CA PRO A 193 -17.16 -33.93 9.58
C PRO A 193 -16.45 -33.72 8.24
N PHE A 194 -15.75 -34.76 7.78
CA PHE A 194 -15.05 -34.85 6.50
C PHE A 194 -15.52 -36.08 5.71
N PRO A 195 -16.81 -36.18 5.34
CA PRO A 195 -17.36 -37.37 4.69
C PRO A 195 -16.63 -37.68 3.38
N GLY A 196 -16.43 -38.97 3.08
CA GLY A 196 -15.69 -39.42 1.91
C GLY A 196 -14.19 -39.57 2.11
N THR A 197 -13.64 -39.35 3.32
CA THR A 197 -12.18 -39.38 3.50
C THR A 197 -11.63 -40.80 3.45
N ASP A 198 -10.94 -41.14 2.37
CA ASP A 198 -10.23 -42.42 2.19
C ASP A 198 -8.76 -42.34 2.63
N GLN A 199 -8.14 -41.17 2.46
CA GLN A 199 -6.75 -40.91 2.85
C GLN A 199 -6.67 -39.59 3.59
N LEU A 200 -5.89 -39.53 4.66
CA LEU A 200 -5.70 -38.33 5.47
C LEU A 200 -4.21 -38.11 5.72
N LEU A 201 -3.72 -36.91 5.41
CA LEU A 201 -2.45 -36.42 5.91
C LEU A 201 -2.70 -35.38 7.01
N THR A 202 -2.22 -35.64 8.22
CA THR A 202 -2.25 -34.69 9.34
C THR A 202 -0.84 -34.22 9.68
N VAL A 203 -0.65 -32.91 9.87
CA VAL A 203 0.66 -32.28 10.07
C VAL A 203 0.58 -31.29 11.22
N TRP A 204 1.45 -31.40 12.23
CA TRP A 204 1.49 -30.44 13.36
C TRP A 204 2.89 -29.83 13.54
N GLY A 205 3.61 -29.77 12.43
CA GLY A 205 4.94 -29.19 12.23
C GLY A 205 6.12 -29.85 12.95
N THR A 206 5.95 -30.41 14.15
CA THR A 206 6.97 -31.32 14.75
C THR A 206 6.75 -32.78 14.37
N GLY A 207 5.63 -33.09 13.71
CA GLY A 207 5.34 -34.41 13.19
C GLY A 207 4.26 -34.39 12.11
N ALA A 208 4.17 -35.50 11.40
CA ALA A 208 3.13 -35.75 10.42
C ALA A 208 2.80 -37.25 10.36
N GLU A 209 1.56 -37.58 10.03
CA GLU A 209 1.11 -38.94 9.83
C GLU A 209 0.12 -39.04 8.68
N HIS A 210 0.15 -40.16 7.98
CA HIS A 210 -0.77 -40.51 6.92
C HIS A 210 -1.65 -41.69 7.36
N VAL A 211 -2.96 -41.57 7.20
CA VAL A 211 -3.95 -42.57 7.59
C VAL A 211 -4.75 -42.99 6.36
N ALA A 212 -4.93 -44.29 6.16
CA ALA A 212 -5.79 -44.86 5.15
C ALA A 212 -7.04 -45.45 5.78
N PHE A 213 -8.19 -45.26 5.14
CA PHE A 213 -9.48 -45.80 5.57
C PHE A 213 -10.03 -46.79 4.55
N ASP A 214 -10.82 -47.76 5.01
CA ASP A 214 -11.61 -48.61 4.13
C ASP A 214 -12.95 -47.95 3.77
N ALA A 215 -13.71 -48.59 2.88
CA ALA A 215 -15.02 -48.10 2.44
C ALA A 215 -16.07 -47.96 3.57
N ARG A 216 -15.81 -48.50 4.78
CA ARG A 216 -16.68 -48.38 5.96
C ARG A 216 -16.15 -47.35 6.97
N GLY A 217 -15.05 -46.67 6.64
CA GLY A 217 -14.40 -45.67 7.49
C GLY A 217 -13.50 -46.24 8.58
N ALA A 218 -13.20 -47.55 8.56
CA ALA A 218 -12.27 -48.13 9.51
C ALA A 218 -10.83 -47.84 9.09
N VAL A 219 -9.97 -47.53 10.07
CA VAL A 219 -8.54 -47.31 9.83
C VAL A 219 -7.90 -48.61 9.33
N VAL A 220 -7.35 -48.57 8.12
CA VAL A 220 -6.55 -49.65 7.53
C VAL A 220 -5.11 -49.59 8.03
N GLY A 221 -4.58 -48.39 8.19
CA GLY A 221 -3.24 -48.19 8.73
C GLY A 221 -2.89 -46.72 8.94
N THR A 222 -2.02 -46.48 9.93
CA THR A 222 -1.44 -45.18 10.24
C THR A 222 0.07 -45.26 10.08
N THR A 223 0.64 -44.40 9.24
CA THR A 223 2.07 -44.35 8.97
C THR A 223 2.60 -42.97 9.31
N LYS A 224 3.61 -42.89 10.18
CA LYS A 224 4.36 -41.63 10.38
C LYS A 224 5.12 -41.29 9.10
N VAL A 225 5.08 -40.03 8.70
CA VAL A 225 5.75 -39.53 7.50
C VAL A 225 6.65 -38.35 7.86
N ASP A 226 7.68 -38.14 7.04
CA ASP A 226 8.68 -37.11 7.33
C ASP A 226 8.11 -35.71 7.05
N VAL A 227 8.26 -34.82 8.03
CA VAL A 227 7.98 -33.38 7.90
C VAL A 227 9.25 -32.58 8.13
N ARG A 228 9.49 -31.58 7.28
CA ARG A 228 10.52 -30.56 7.46
C ARG A 228 9.85 -29.23 7.74
N THR A 229 10.19 -28.61 8.87
CA THR A 229 9.66 -27.32 9.28
C THR A 229 10.75 -26.26 9.20
N ASP A 230 10.53 -25.25 8.37
CA ASP A 230 11.37 -24.07 8.23
C ASP A 230 10.63 -22.89 8.88
N LEU A 231 11.09 -22.49 10.07
CA LEU A 231 10.51 -21.36 10.82
C LEU A 231 10.88 -20.00 10.24
N GLU A 232 11.91 -19.92 9.41
CA GLU A 232 12.25 -18.66 8.75
C GLU A 232 11.31 -18.43 7.56
N ALA A 233 11.02 -19.50 6.81
CA ALA A 233 10.11 -19.47 5.66
C ALA A 233 8.64 -19.74 6.03
N ASN A 234 8.32 -20.03 7.28
CA ASN A 234 6.98 -20.49 7.70
C ASN A 234 6.46 -21.64 6.82
N GLN A 235 7.35 -22.56 6.43
CA GLN A 235 7.06 -23.66 5.50
C GLN A 235 7.12 -25.01 6.19
N LEU A 236 6.07 -25.80 6.00
CA LEU A 236 5.95 -27.20 6.39
C LEU A 236 5.98 -28.05 5.12
N THR A 237 7.00 -28.89 4.97
CA THR A 237 7.12 -29.78 3.81
C THR A 237 7.04 -31.24 4.24
N VAL A 238 6.01 -31.94 3.77
CA VAL A 238 5.78 -33.36 4.07
C VAL A 238 6.08 -34.22 2.86
N THR A 239 6.71 -35.36 3.09
CA THR A 239 7.10 -36.30 2.03
C THR A 239 6.46 -37.66 2.27
N VAL A 240 5.53 -38.07 1.40
CA VAL A 240 4.77 -39.31 1.53
C VAL A 240 5.27 -40.32 0.48
N PRO A 241 5.89 -41.44 0.87
CA PRO A 241 6.29 -42.47 -0.09
C PRO A 241 5.07 -43.06 -0.83
N ARG A 242 5.22 -43.40 -2.12
CA ARG A 242 4.11 -43.98 -2.91
C ARG A 242 3.60 -45.32 -2.36
N ARG A 243 4.43 -46.07 -1.63
CA ARG A 243 4.00 -47.27 -0.89
C ARG A 243 3.02 -46.99 0.26
N VAL A 244 2.94 -45.75 0.73
CA VAL A 244 2.03 -45.30 1.80
C VAL A 244 0.77 -44.70 1.17
N SER A 245 0.95 -43.90 0.12
CA SER A 245 -0.13 -43.25 -0.63
C SER A 245 0.32 -43.01 -2.06
N ASP A 246 -0.38 -43.61 -3.03
CA ASP A 246 -0.02 -43.53 -4.46
C ASP A 246 -1.11 -42.80 -5.26
N PRO A 247 -1.21 -41.46 -5.14
CA PRO A 247 -2.22 -40.72 -5.88
C PRO A 247 -1.99 -40.80 -7.38
N GLY A 248 -3.07 -41.09 -8.09
CA GLY A 248 -3.16 -41.20 -9.54
C GLY A 248 -4.53 -40.75 -10.04
N GLY A 249 -4.62 -40.35 -11.30
CA GLY A 249 -5.87 -39.79 -11.84
C GLY A 249 -6.23 -38.46 -11.17
N THR A 250 -7.44 -38.36 -10.63
CA THR A 250 -7.93 -37.17 -9.93
C THR A 250 -8.45 -37.56 -8.56
N TRP A 251 -7.95 -36.91 -7.52
CA TRP A 251 -8.43 -37.09 -6.14
C TRP A 251 -9.03 -35.78 -5.64
N ARG A 252 -10.12 -35.87 -4.87
CA ARG A 252 -10.76 -34.72 -4.27
C ARG A 252 -10.11 -34.42 -2.93
N ALA A 253 -9.59 -33.22 -2.75
CA ALA A 253 -8.86 -32.80 -1.56
C ALA A 253 -9.63 -31.74 -0.77
N THR A 254 -9.67 -31.85 0.55
CA THR A 254 -10.05 -30.76 1.48
C THR A 254 -8.86 -30.44 2.36
N LEU A 255 -8.51 -29.16 2.50
CA LEU A 255 -7.40 -28.71 3.33
C LEU A 255 -7.87 -27.66 4.32
N VAL A 256 -7.61 -27.90 5.60
CA VAL A 256 -7.93 -26.99 6.72
C VAL A 256 -6.73 -26.75 7.62
N ALA A 257 -6.68 -25.58 8.25
CA ALA A 257 -5.64 -25.16 9.19
C ALA A 257 -6.24 -24.69 10.53
N GLY A 258 -5.52 -24.92 11.62
CA GLY A 258 -5.89 -24.51 12.98
C GLY A 258 -4.74 -24.70 13.95
N LEU A 259 -5.01 -24.72 15.25
CA LEU A 259 -3.96 -24.68 16.27
C LEU A 259 -3.75 -26.03 16.92
N TYR A 260 -2.49 -26.44 17.06
CA TYR A 260 -2.14 -27.74 17.61
C TYR A 260 -2.22 -27.76 19.14
N ASP A 261 -3.00 -28.70 19.67
CA ASP A 261 -3.05 -28.97 21.10
C ASP A 261 -2.00 -30.02 21.48
N ARG A 262 -0.96 -29.59 22.21
CA ARG A 262 0.12 -30.47 22.69
C ARG A 262 -0.36 -31.52 23.69
N SER A 263 -1.48 -31.29 24.37
CA SER A 263 -2.00 -32.18 25.42
C SER A 263 -2.78 -33.36 24.84
N SER A 264 -3.70 -33.10 23.92
CA SER A 264 -4.47 -34.15 23.23
C SER A 264 -3.77 -34.69 21.99
N GLY A 265 -2.83 -33.94 21.43
CA GLY A 265 -2.29 -34.15 20.08
C GLY A 265 -3.29 -33.79 18.97
N GLY A 266 -4.41 -33.17 19.29
CA GLY A 266 -5.44 -32.78 18.33
C GLY A 266 -5.42 -31.29 18.04
N TRP A 267 -6.63 -30.73 17.96
CA TRP A 267 -6.90 -29.33 17.67
C TRP A 267 -7.31 -28.61 18.94
N LEU A 268 -6.82 -27.40 19.15
CA LEU A 268 -7.43 -26.49 20.11
C LEU A 268 -8.80 -26.06 19.58
N ARG A 269 -9.84 -26.25 20.39
CA ARG A 269 -11.20 -25.80 20.06
C ARG A 269 -11.52 -24.48 20.77
N PRO A 270 -12.24 -23.55 20.13
CA PRO A 270 -12.59 -22.29 20.76
C PRO A 270 -13.48 -22.47 21.98
N GLN A 271 -13.17 -21.72 23.03
CA GLN A 271 -14.05 -21.49 24.18
C GLN A 271 -14.66 -20.07 24.09
N PRO A 272 -15.53 -19.63 25.01
CA PRO A 272 -16.14 -18.31 24.89
C PRO A 272 -15.14 -17.15 24.87
N VAL A 273 -14.11 -17.21 25.72
CA VAL A 273 -13.09 -16.15 25.85
C VAL A 273 -11.71 -16.77 25.72
N ALA A 274 -10.86 -16.18 24.88
CA ALA A 274 -9.49 -16.64 24.70
C ALA A 274 -8.70 -16.51 26.01
N ASP A 275 -7.84 -17.48 26.29
CA ASP A 275 -6.80 -17.38 27.33
C ASP A 275 -5.42 -17.56 26.70
N VAL A 276 -4.39 -17.85 27.50
CA VAL A 276 -3.01 -17.98 27.00
C VAL A 276 -2.83 -19.21 26.09
N ASP A 277 -3.57 -20.28 26.33
CA ASP A 277 -3.40 -21.58 25.66
C ASP A 277 -4.60 -21.94 24.76
N SER A 278 -5.77 -21.36 24.99
CA SER A 278 -7.02 -21.72 24.34
C SER A 278 -7.59 -20.57 23.51
N PRO A 279 -8.06 -20.82 22.27
CA PRO A 279 -8.71 -19.82 21.46
C PRO A 279 -10.09 -19.46 22.01
N GLY A 280 -10.54 -18.25 21.70
CA GLY A 280 -11.84 -17.71 22.11
C GLY A 280 -12.82 -17.60 20.96
N GLY A 281 -14.00 -17.04 21.24
CA GLY A 281 -15.00 -16.72 20.22
C GLY A 281 -16.05 -17.80 20.03
N ALA A 282 -16.21 -18.77 20.93
CA ALA A 282 -17.40 -19.62 20.93
C ALA A 282 -18.64 -18.81 21.32
N GLY A 283 -19.58 -18.68 20.39
CA GLY A 283 -20.76 -17.84 20.49
C GLY A 283 -22.03 -18.57 20.92
N PRO A 284 -23.16 -17.85 21.02
CA PRO A 284 -24.42 -18.42 21.45
C PRO A 284 -25.11 -19.32 20.42
N LEU A 285 -24.81 -19.17 19.12
CA LEU A 285 -25.37 -20.03 18.06
C LEU A 285 -24.52 -21.30 17.88
N ASP A 286 -23.22 -21.21 18.13
CA ASP A 286 -22.31 -22.33 18.16
C ASP A 286 -21.41 -22.30 19.41
N PRO A 287 -21.84 -22.93 20.53
CA PRO A 287 -21.11 -22.91 21.80
C PRO A 287 -19.93 -23.88 21.85
N ALA A 288 -19.75 -24.73 20.83
CA ALA A 288 -18.67 -25.71 20.76
C ALA A 288 -18.12 -25.81 19.33
N PRO A 289 -17.67 -24.67 18.75
CA PRO A 289 -17.28 -24.61 17.36
C PRO A 289 -16.09 -25.52 17.08
N ASN A 290 -15.99 -25.96 15.83
CA ASN A 290 -14.79 -26.66 15.37
C ASN A 290 -13.53 -25.79 15.48
N GLY A 291 -12.37 -26.44 15.58
CA GLY A 291 -11.06 -25.79 15.72
C GLY A 291 -10.46 -25.30 14.40
N ILE A 292 -11.24 -25.15 13.33
CA ILE A 292 -10.74 -24.73 12.01
C ILE A 292 -10.73 -23.21 11.94
N PHE A 293 -9.57 -22.64 11.64
CA PHE A 293 -9.38 -21.20 11.49
C PHE A 293 -9.44 -20.78 10.02
N ASN A 294 -8.91 -21.60 9.12
CA ASN A 294 -8.80 -21.31 7.69
C ASN A 294 -9.06 -22.59 6.86
N VAL A 295 -9.76 -22.46 5.73
CA VAL A 295 -9.96 -23.52 4.73
C VAL A 295 -9.43 -23.10 3.36
N ALA A 296 -8.70 -24.01 2.71
CA ALA A 296 -8.16 -23.77 1.38
C ALA A 296 -9.22 -23.92 0.27
N PHE A 297 -8.79 -23.67 -0.98
CA PHE A 297 -9.54 -23.86 -2.22
C PHE A 297 -10.79 -22.98 -2.36
N ARG A 298 -10.70 -21.76 -1.85
CA ARG A 298 -11.75 -20.75 -1.96
C ARG A 298 -11.53 -19.88 -3.19
N PHE A 299 -12.16 -20.26 -4.30
CA PHE A 299 -11.98 -19.59 -5.60
C PHE A 299 -12.99 -18.47 -5.86
N ASP A 300 -14.14 -18.48 -5.17
CA ASP A 300 -15.28 -17.60 -5.41
C ASP A 300 -15.62 -16.73 -4.19
N GLU A 301 -14.62 -16.34 -3.39
CA GLU A 301 -14.84 -15.45 -2.23
C GLU A 301 -15.40 -14.08 -2.67
N PRO A 302 -16.48 -13.58 -2.03
CA PRO A 302 -17.15 -12.34 -2.42
C PRO A 302 -16.27 -11.08 -2.39
N VAL A 303 -15.14 -11.10 -1.66
CA VAL A 303 -14.18 -9.98 -1.58
C VAL A 303 -13.75 -9.44 -2.95
N THR A 304 -13.73 -10.26 -4.00
CA THR A 304 -13.35 -9.84 -5.36
C THR A 304 -14.44 -9.03 -6.07
N THR A 305 -15.69 -9.14 -5.63
CA THR A 305 -16.86 -8.52 -6.27
C THR A 305 -17.64 -7.61 -5.33
N GLN A 306 -17.27 -7.52 -4.06
CA GLN A 306 -17.99 -6.77 -3.03
C GLN A 306 -17.01 -6.17 -2.01
N ASN A 307 -17.44 -5.09 -1.36
CA ASN A 307 -16.73 -4.53 -0.20
C ASN A 307 -17.02 -5.40 1.04
N THR A 308 -16.30 -6.50 1.18
CA THR A 308 -16.47 -7.48 2.26
C THR A 308 -15.16 -8.23 2.55
N PRO A 309 -14.93 -8.73 3.77
CA PRO A 309 -13.73 -9.48 4.14
C PRO A 309 -13.48 -10.75 3.31
N PRO A 310 -12.23 -11.21 3.20
CA PRO A 310 -11.87 -12.43 2.47
C PRO A 310 -12.37 -13.75 3.10
N ASP A 311 -12.98 -13.73 4.29
CA ASP A 311 -13.57 -14.90 4.96
C ASP A 311 -15.11 -14.93 4.90
N THR A 312 -15.73 -14.09 4.07
CA THR A 312 -17.18 -13.90 4.01
C THR A 312 -17.94 -15.17 3.69
N ALA A 313 -17.47 -15.97 2.73
CA ALA A 313 -18.09 -17.25 2.41
C ALA A 313 -17.54 -18.38 3.28
N GLN A 314 -16.30 -18.29 3.75
CA GLN A 314 -15.68 -19.26 4.65
C GLN A 314 -16.42 -19.39 5.99
N ALA A 315 -16.62 -18.29 6.70
CA ALA A 315 -17.02 -18.34 8.11
C ALA A 315 -18.39 -19.04 8.35
N PRO A 316 -19.45 -18.78 7.55
CA PRO A 316 -20.71 -19.50 7.69
C PRO A 316 -20.62 -20.99 7.33
N VAL A 317 -19.68 -21.37 6.45
CA VAL A 317 -19.45 -22.78 6.09
C VAL A 317 -18.79 -23.54 7.24
N LEU A 318 -17.85 -22.89 7.93
CA LEU A 318 -17.24 -23.44 9.13
C LEU A 318 -18.23 -23.51 10.29
N ALA A 319 -19.08 -22.50 10.50
CA ALA A 319 -20.16 -22.56 11.50
C ALA A 319 -21.19 -23.65 11.22
N ALA A 320 -21.36 -24.05 9.96
CA ALA A 320 -22.24 -25.14 9.55
C ALA A 320 -21.56 -26.52 9.54
N ASP A 321 -20.31 -26.62 10.01
CA ASP A 321 -19.50 -27.85 10.02
C ASP A 321 -19.38 -28.50 8.62
N GLN A 322 -19.18 -27.68 7.58
CA GLN A 322 -19.13 -28.14 6.18
C GLN A 322 -17.79 -27.84 5.48
N PRO A 323 -16.62 -28.17 6.06
CA PRO A 323 -15.33 -27.85 5.45
C PRO A 323 -15.15 -28.48 4.06
N THR A 324 -15.75 -29.65 3.81
CA THR A 324 -15.70 -30.33 2.50
C THR A 324 -16.48 -29.63 1.39
N ARG A 325 -17.23 -28.56 1.69
CA ARG A 325 -17.83 -27.69 0.66
C ARG A 325 -16.76 -27.03 -0.22
N TYR A 326 -15.57 -26.81 0.31
CA TYR A 326 -14.41 -26.30 -0.43
C TYR A 326 -13.49 -27.43 -0.93
N ALA A 327 -13.99 -28.65 -1.07
CA ALA A 327 -13.19 -29.73 -1.63
C ALA A 327 -12.83 -29.47 -3.10
N ARG A 328 -11.57 -29.72 -3.47
CA ARG A 328 -11.02 -29.46 -4.80
C ARG A 328 -10.47 -30.72 -5.45
N ASP A 329 -10.86 -30.96 -6.70
CA ASP A 329 -10.30 -32.01 -7.53
C ASP A 329 -8.86 -31.65 -7.95
N ILE A 330 -7.88 -32.41 -7.45
CA ILE A 330 -6.47 -32.30 -7.84
C ILE A 330 -6.16 -33.39 -8.87
N ASP A 331 -5.73 -32.97 -10.05
CA ASP A 331 -5.44 -33.86 -11.18
C ASP A 331 -3.97 -34.30 -11.16
N PHE A 332 -3.70 -35.42 -10.48
CA PHE A 332 -2.38 -36.03 -10.42
C PHE A 332 -1.91 -36.58 -11.79
N ALA A 333 -2.83 -36.91 -12.70
CA ALA A 333 -2.47 -37.27 -14.06
C ALA A 333 -1.92 -36.07 -14.84
N ALA A 334 -2.54 -34.89 -14.69
CA ALA A 334 -2.02 -33.64 -15.26
C ALA A 334 -0.65 -33.27 -14.65
N LEU A 335 -0.44 -33.49 -13.36
CA LEU A 335 0.87 -33.28 -12.72
C LEU A 335 1.93 -34.23 -13.28
N ALA A 336 1.61 -35.52 -13.45
CA ALA A 336 2.51 -36.50 -14.06
C ALA A 336 2.83 -36.16 -15.52
N ALA A 337 1.84 -35.64 -16.27
CA ALA A 337 1.99 -35.18 -17.64
C ALA A 337 2.69 -33.82 -17.76
N ARG A 338 2.90 -33.10 -16.64
CA ARG A 338 3.44 -31.74 -16.58
C ARG A 338 2.63 -30.74 -17.40
N SER A 339 1.30 -30.88 -17.36
CA SER A 339 0.38 -29.97 -18.04
C SER A 339 0.29 -28.64 -17.29
N ASP A 340 0.42 -27.53 -18.01
CA ASP A 340 0.29 -26.19 -17.44
C ASP A 340 -1.15 -25.66 -17.56
N ARG A 341 -1.70 -25.11 -16.47
CA ARG A 341 -2.98 -24.39 -16.46
C ARG A 341 -3.01 -23.40 -15.30
N THR A 342 -3.79 -22.31 -15.40
CA THR A 342 -3.96 -21.35 -14.31
C THR A 342 -5.37 -20.78 -14.31
N THR A 343 -5.88 -20.47 -13.12
CA THR A 343 -7.14 -19.74 -12.96
C THR A 343 -6.94 -18.23 -12.82
N VAL A 344 -5.69 -17.76 -12.68
CA VAL A 344 -5.38 -16.34 -12.48
C VAL A 344 -5.97 -15.51 -13.64
N PRO A 345 -6.93 -14.61 -13.36
CA PRO A 345 -7.59 -13.87 -14.43
C PRO A 345 -6.65 -12.82 -15.02
N ALA A 346 -6.78 -12.59 -16.33
CA ALA A 346 -5.99 -11.59 -17.05
C ALA A 346 -6.49 -10.15 -16.83
N HIS A 347 -7.76 -9.99 -16.45
CA HIS A 347 -8.44 -8.71 -16.26
C HIS A 347 -9.48 -8.82 -15.13
N GLY A 348 -10.03 -7.68 -14.70
CA GLY A 348 -10.97 -7.57 -13.59
C GLY A 348 -10.29 -7.37 -12.23
N THR A 349 -11.09 -7.45 -11.18
CA THR A 349 -10.63 -7.31 -9.79
C THR A 349 -9.94 -8.58 -9.32
N THR A 350 -8.76 -8.44 -8.72
CA THR A 350 -8.07 -9.51 -8.01
C THR A 350 -7.53 -9.01 -6.69
N VAL A 351 -7.42 -9.89 -5.69
CA VAL A 351 -6.63 -9.63 -4.48
C VAL A 351 -5.26 -10.25 -4.68
N ARG A 352 -4.20 -9.48 -4.48
CA ARG A 352 -2.81 -9.88 -4.72
C ARG A 352 -1.98 -9.73 -3.47
N ILE A 353 -0.89 -10.47 -3.43
CA ILE A 353 0.06 -10.50 -2.30
C ILE A 353 1.39 -9.89 -2.76
N PHE A 354 1.95 -9.00 -1.95
CA PHE A 354 3.32 -8.53 -2.12
C PHE A 354 4.12 -8.67 -0.82
N PRO A 355 5.42 -8.98 -0.91
CA PRO A 355 6.32 -8.86 0.22
C PRO A 355 6.74 -7.40 0.40
N SER A 356 6.51 -6.87 1.60
CA SER A 356 6.95 -5.53 1.98
C SER A 356 8.33 -5.59 2.66
N ARG A 357 9.08 -4.50 2.57
CA ARG A 357 10.38 -4.34 3.27
C ARG A 357 10.26 -3.99 4.74
N SER A 358 9.06 -3.62 5.20
CA SER A 358 8.88 -3.25 6.60
C SER A 358 9.13 -4.47 7.50
N SER A 359 10.01 -4.29 8.48
CA SER A 359 10.30 -5.31 9.48
C SER A 359 9.51 -5.02 10.75
N LEU A 360 8.26 -5.48 10.81
CA LEU A 360 7.33 -5.25 11.93
C LEU A 360 7.07 -6.51 12.78
N GLY A 361 7.62 -7.65 12.36
CA GLY A 361 7.35 -8.97 12.95
C GLY A 361 6.44 -9.81 12.06
N GLU A 362 5.84 -10.85 12.64
CA GLU A 362 4.85 -11.71 11.98
C GLU A 362 3.45 -11.46 12.56
N GLY A 363 2.45 -11.87 11.80
CA GLY A 363 1.06 -11.91 12.23
C GLY A 363 0.38 -10.55 12.33
N ARG A 364 -0.66 -10.50 13.17
CA ARG A 364 -1.50 -9.32 13.37
C ARG A 364 -1.84 -9.14 14.84
N ASP A 365 -2.14 -7.90 15.19
CA ASP A 365 -2.50 -7.47 16.54
C ASP A 365 -3.58 -6.38 16.41
N LEU A 366 -4.86 -6.80 16.45
CA LEU A 366 -6.01 -5.91 16.23
C LEU A 366 -6.31 -5.04 17.46
N ASP A 367 -5.82 -5.44 18.63
CA ASP A 367 -6.00 -4.71 19.89
C ASP A 367 -4.98 -3.59 20.06
N ALA A 368 -3.80 -3.74 19.46
CA ALA A 368 -2.75 -2.73 19.46
C ALA A 368 -3.10 -1.47 18.66
N ASP A 369 -2.35 -0.40 18.96
CA ASP A 369 -2.28 0.77 18.10
C ASP A 369 -1.64 0.40 16.75
N PHE A 370 -1.90 1.22 15.73
CA PHE A 370 -1.33 1.06 14.40
C PHE A 370 0.22 0.94 14.45
N PRO A 371 0.87 0.06 13.66
CA PRO A 371 0.30 -0.85 12.65
C PRO A 371 -0.24 -2.17 13.22
N GLN A 372 -1.40 -2.60 12.70
CA GLN A 372 -2.09 -3.83 13.15
C GLN A 372 -1.63 -5.08 12.39
N TYR A 373 -1.30 -4.95 11.11
CA TYR A 373 -0.89 -6.09 10.25
C TYR A 373 0.63 -6.09 10.06
N ARG A 374 1.33 -6.86 10.90
CA ARG A 374 2.80 -6.82 11.04
C ARG A 374 3.53 -7.72 10.06
N GLY A 375 2.89 -8.81 9.61
CA GLY A 375 3.47 -9.78 8.67
C GLY A 375 4.11 -9.16 7.43
N GLN A 376 5.17 -9.78 6.91
CA GLN A 376 5.89 -9.25 5.75
C GLN A 376 5.03 -9.26 4.49
N LEU A 377 4.24 -10.31 4.30
CA LEU A 377 3.31 -10.44 3.18
C LEU A 377 2.09 -9.57 3.46
N GLN A 378 1.74 -8.72 2.50
CA GLN A 378 0.63 -7.79 2.59
C GLN A 378 -0.30 -7.95 1.38
N PRO A 379 -1.62 -7.89 1.57
CA PRO A 379 -2.58 -7.94 0.48
C PRO A 379 -2.88 -6.54 -0.09
N TYR A 380 -3.31 -6.52 -1.34
CA TYR A 380 -3.90 -5.35 -1.99
C TYR A 380 -4.92 -5.77 -3.03
N SER A 381 -5.94 -4.94 -3.27
CA SER A 381 -6.86 -5.13 -4.38
C SER A 381 -6.31 -4.42 -5.62
N VAL A 382 -6.44 -5.06 -6.77
CA VAL A 382 -6.13 -4.46 -8.07
C VAL A 382 -7.20 -4.77 -9.10
N TYR A 383 -7.64 -3.73 -9.78
CA TYR A 383 -8.48 -3.82 -10.97
C TYR A 383 -7.62 -3.69 -12.22
N VAL A 384 -7.68 -4.71 -13.08
CA VAL A 384 -6.99 -4.72 -14.37
C VAL A 384 -8.01 -4.49 -15.48
N PRO A 385 -7.90 -3.41 -16.28
CA PRO A 385 -8.93 -3.08 -17.26
C PRO A 385 -8.96 -4.12 -18.39
N SER A 386 -10.15 -4.36 -18.94
CA SER A 386 -10.40 -5.34 -20.01
C SER A 386 -9.52 -5.15 -21.26
N GLY A 387 -9.14 -3.90 -21.53
CA GLY A 387 -8.25 -3.51 -22.62
C GLY A 387 -6.75 -3.74 -22.36
N TYR A 388 -6.33 -4.09 -21.13
CA TYR A 388 -4.91 -4.27 -20.81
C TYR A 388 -4.30 -5.43 -21.60
N ARG A 389 -3.07 -5.22 -22.08
CA ARG A 389 -2.27 -6.24 -22.76
C ARG A 389 -0.86 -6.26 -22.15
N PRO A 390 -0.37 -7.42 -21.66
CA PRO A 390 0.99 -7.53 -21.15
C PRO A 390 2.03 -6.95 -22.12
N GLY A 391 2.97 -6.16 -21.61
CA GLY A 391 4.00 -5.48 -22.40
C GLY A 391 3.57 -4.15 -23.01
N THR A 392 2.28 -3.79 -22.98
CA THR A 392 1.80 -2.48 -23.45
C THR A 392 1.70 -1.51 -22.28
N PRO A 393 2.39 -0.35 -22.31
CA PRO A 393 2.29 0.65 -21.26
C PRO A 393 0.85 1.14 -21.06
N THR A 394 0.36 1.07 -19.82
CA THR A 394 -1.01 1.43 -19.42
C THR A 394 -0.97 2.39 -18.22
N GLY A 395 -1.97 3.25 -18.05
CA GLY A 395 -1.93 4.18 -16.92
C GLY A 395 -2.18 3.50 -15.57
N PHE A 396 -1.93 4.24 -14.50
CA PHE A 396 -2.13 3.79 -13.11
C PHE A 396 -3.00 4.78 -12.34
N THR A 397 -3.91 4.28 -11.52
CA THR A 397 -4.69 5.07 -10.58
C THR A 397 -4.52 4.49 -9.19
N LEU A 398 -3.88 5.25 -8.32
CA LEU A 398 -3.79 4.91 -6.90
C LEU A 398 -5.12 5.28 -6.24
N ALA A 399 -5.84 4.28 -5.73
CA ALA A 399 -7.09 4.46 -4.99
C ALA A 399 -6.83 4.15 -3.51
N LEU A 400 -7.22 5.07 -2.62
CA LEU A 400 -6.86 5.02 -1.20
C LEU A 400 -8.12 4.80 -0.36
N HIS A 401 -8.11 3.76 0.48
CA HIS A 401 -9.21 3.41 1.37
C HIS A 401 -9.42 4.41 2.53
N SER A 402 -10.62 4.43 3.07
CA SER A 402 -11.10 5.23 4.20
C SER A 402 -10.68 4.66 5.55
N LEU A 403 -10.94 5.43 6.61
CA LEU A 403 -10.73 5.00 7.99
C LEU A 403 -11.67 3.83 8.30
N GLY A 404 -11.20 2.79 8.98
CA GLY A 404 -12.05 1.62 9.28
C GLY A 404 -12.32 0.72 8.06
N GLN A 405 -11.87 1.12 6.87
CA GLN A 405 -11.94 0.33 5.64
C GLN A 405 -10.60 -0.36 5.37
N GLN A 406 -10.61 -1.27 4.39
CA GLN A 406 -9.46 -2.09 4.02
C GLN A 406 -9.23 -2.04 2.51
N HIS A 407 -8.25 -2.81 2.01
CA HIS A 407 -7.91 -2.85 0.58
C HIS A 407 -9.07 -3.25 -0.34
N TRP A 408 -10.13 -3.86 0.17
CA TRP A 408 -11.31 -4.28 -0.61
C TRP A 408 -12.45 -3.24 -0.67
N GLN A 409 -12.28 -2.04 -0.09
CA GLN A 409 -13.34 -1.01 -0.05
C GLN A 409 -14.06 -0.77 -1.39
N TYR A 410 -13.29 -0.79 -2.48
CA TYR A 410 -13.75 -0.46 -3.82
C TYR A 410 -14.08 -1.68 -4.68
N ASN A 411 -13.96 -2.90 -4.14
CA ASN A 411 -14.29 -4.11 -4.88
C ASN A 411 -15.81 -4.16 -5.11
N GLY A 412 -16.19 -4.51 -6.33
CA GLY A 412 -17.58 -4.39 -6.81
C GLY A 412 -18.08 -2.97 -7.10
N SER A 413 -17.35 -1.92 -6.73
CA SER A 413 -17.83 -0.55 -6.94
C SER A 413 -17.76 -0.12 -8.42
N THR A 414 -18.85 0.47 -8.90
CA THR A 414 -18.91 1.00 -10.27
C THR A 414 -17.97 2.19 -10.44
N GLY A 415 -17.96 3.17 -9.52
CA GLY A 415 -17.21 4.41 -9.70
C GLY A 415 -15.72 4.20 -9.93
N ILE A 416 -15.05 3.44 -9.05
CA ILE A 416 -13.59 3.25 -9.13
C ILE A 416 -13.18 2.30 -10.25
N GLN A 417 -13.92 1.21 -10.48
CA GLN A 417 -13.63 0.29 -11.58
C GLN A 417 -13.89 0.94 -12.94
N GLN A 418 -14.93 1.77 -13.06
CA GLN A 418 -15.23 2.53 -14.27
C GLN A 418 -14.12 3.54 -14.59
N ILE A 419 -13.49 4.17 -13.59
CA ILE A 419 -12.29 5.00 -13.82
C ILE A 419 -11.18 4.15 -14.44
N GLY A 420 -11.01 2.90 -13.98
CA GLY A 420 -10.09 1.92 -14.56
C GLY A 420 -10.39 1.62 -16.02
N GLU A 421 -11.62 1.19 -16.34
CA GLU A 421 -12.03 0.87 -17.72
C GLU A 421 -11.96 2.09 -18.65
N ALA A 422 -12.57 3.21 -18.26
CA ALA A 422 -12.70 4.38 -19.12
C ALA A 422 -11.35 5.03 -19.48
N ARG A 423 -10.34 4.88 -18.61
CA ARG A 423 -8.99 5.41 -18.85
C ARG A 423 -8.01 4.36 -19.35
N GLY A 424 -8.40 3.08 -19.38
CA GLY A 424 -7.45 1.98 -19.58
C GLY A 424 -6.35 2.01 -18.52
N ASN A 425 -6.73 2.17 -17.25
CA ASN A 425 -5.82 2.26 -16.13
C ASN A 425 -5.93 1.07 -15.20
N ILE A 426 -4.78 0.57 -14.74
CA ILE A 426 -4.73 -0.29 -13.56
C ILE A 426 -5.14 0.56 -12.36
N VAL A 427 -6.01 0.04 -11.50
CA VAL A 427 -6.40 0.70 -10.25
C VAL A 427 -6.01 -0.18 -9.08
N ALA A 428 -5.30 0.34 -8.07
CA ALA A 428 -4.88 -0.46 -6.91
C ALA A 428 -5.13 0.25 -5.58
N THR A 429 -5.47 -0.55 -4.56
CA THR A 429 -5.73 -0.12 -3.17
C THR A 429 -4.98 -1.04 -2.21
N SER A 430 -4.07 -0.48 -1.41
CA SER A 430 -3.28 -1.23 -0.42
C SER A 430 -4.04 -1.45 0.88
N LEU A 431 -3.66 -2.47 1.66
CA LEU A 431 -4.11 -2.61 3.06
C LEU A 431 -3.44 -1.56 3.96
N SER A 432 -2.26 -1.07 3.58
CA SER A 432 -1.55 0.01 4.27
C SER A 432 -1.29 -0.28 5.75
N ARG A 433 -1.06 -1.56 6.09
CA ARG A 433 -0.86 -2.07 7.47
C ARG A 433 -2.07 -1.94 8.41
N GLY A 434 -3.24 -1.61 7.88
CA GLY A 434 -4.51 -1.62 8.61
C GLY A 434 -5.38 -0.39 8.33
N PRO A 435 -6.53 -0.30 9.03
CA PRO A 435 -7.62 0.61 8.71
C PRO A 435 -7.43 2.05 9.23
N ASP A 436 -6.43 2.33 10.07
CA ASP A 436 -6.25 3.62 10.78
C ASP A 436 -4.80 4.14 10.76
N GLY A 437 -4.13 3.98 9.62
CA GLY A 437 -2.75 4.45 9.43
C GLY A 437 -2.62 5.90 8.94
N TRP A 438 -3.72 6.52 8.49
CA TRP A 438 -3.76 7.88 7.92
C TRP A 438 -2.73 8.14 6.80
N TYR A 439 -2.19 7.09 6.17
CA TYR A 439 -1.15 7.20 5.15
C TYR A 439 0.06 8.01 5.60
N GLN A 440 0.47 7.75 6.85
CA GLN A 440 1.68 8.26 7.47
C GLN A 440 2.59 7.07 7.82
N HIS A 441 3.89 7.32 7.98
CA HIS A 441 4.85 6.31 8.44
C HIS A 441 4.75 4.98 7.66
N GLU A 442 4.51 3.86 8.36
CA GLU A 442 4.39 2.54 7.75
C GLU A 442 3.23 2.46 6.73
N ALA A 443 2.11 3.17 6.93
CA ALA A 443 1.00 3.18 5.96
C ALA A 443 1.41 3.87 4.66
N GLU A 444 2.12 4.98 4.75
CA GLU A 444 2.67 5.68 3.58
C GLU A 444 3.71 4.81 2.85
N PHE A 445 4.61 4.18 3.61
CA PHE A 445 5.64 3.32 3.07
C PHE A 445 5.05 2.12 2.31
N ASP A 446 4.03 1.47 2.87
CA ASP A 446 3.43 0.26 2.29
C ASP A 446 2.64 0.55 1.01
N VAL A 447 2.08 1.76 0.84
CA VAL A 447 1.50 2.22 -0.44
C VAL A 447 2.53 2.15 -1.56
N PHE A 448 3.75 2.64 -1.31
CA PHE A 448 4.81 2.63 -2.32
C PHE A 448 5.43 1.24 -2.51
N GLU A 449 5.43 0.38 -1.50
CA GLU A 449 5.82 -1.03 -1.68
C GLU A 449 4.80 -1.81 -2.51
N MET A 450 3.50 -1.55 -2.33
CA MET A 450 2.44 -2.06 -3.22
C MET A 450 2.63 -1.53 -4.64
N TRP A 451 2.83 -0.22 -4.82
CA TRP A 451 3.03 0.35 -6.16
C TRP A 451 4.27 -0.25 -6.85
N ASN A 452 5.37 -0.44 -6.12
CA ASN A 452 6.53 -1.19 -6.60
C ASN A 452 6.13 -2.58 -7.14
N ASP A 453 5.25 -3.31 -6.43
CA ASP A 453 4.76 -4.61 -6.87
C ASP A 453 3.90 -4.53 -8.14
N VAL A 454 2.97 -3.58 -8.20
CA VAL A 454 2.17 -3.31 -9.40
C VAL A 454 3.08 -3.03 -10.60
N ALA A 455 4.09 -2.18 -10.43
CA ALA A 455 5.04 -1.82 -11.49
C ALA A 455 5.95 -2.99 -11.95
N ARG A 456 6.13 -4.03 -11.12
CA ARG A 456 6.84 -5.26 -11.53
C ARG A 456 5.95 -6.19 -12.37
N ARG A 457 4.64 -6.18 -12.12
CA ARG A 457 3.69 -7.11 -12.74
C ARG A 457 3.03 -6.56 -13.99
N PHE A 458 2.81 -5.25 -14.01
CA PHE A 458 2.11 -4.56 -15.09
C PHE A 458 3.03 -3.58 -15.80
N SER A 459 2.84 -3.43 -17.11
CA SER A 459 3.55 -2.42 -17.89
C SER A 459 2.89 -1.06 -17.66
N LEU A 460 3.40 -0.28 -16.71
CA LEU A 460 2.86 1.05 -16.41
C LEU A 460 3.47 2.12 -17.31
N ASP A 461 2.64 3.04 -17.83
CA ASP A 461 3.04 4.33 -18.37
C ASP A 461 3.23 5.30 -17.18
N PRO A 462 4.48 5.64 -16.80
CA PRO A 462 4.76 6.49 -15.65
C PRO A 462 4.30 7.94 -15.83
N ASP A 463 3.87 8.31 -17.04
CA ASP A 463 3.31 9.62 -17.32
C ASP A 463 1.78 9.61 -17.26
N ARG A 464 1.09 8.46 -17.17
CA ARG A 464 -0.38 8.36 -17.03
C ARG A 464 -0.79 7.88 -15.65
N THR A 465 -0.38 8.62 -14.62
CA THR A 465 -0.70 8.31 -13.22
C THR A 465 -1.72 9.29 -12.63
N ALA A 466 -2.68 8.80 -11.87
CA ALA A 466 -3.60 9.62 -11.06
C ALA A 466 -3.72 9.06 -9.63
N ILE A 467 -4.27 9.88 -8.73
CA ILE A 467 -4.51 9.53 -7.33
C ILE A 467 -5.93 9.92 -6.93
N THR A 468 -6.58 9.06 -6.16
CA THR A 468 -7.92 9.29 -5.61
C THR A 468 -8.14 8.56 -4.30
N GLY A 469 -9.15 8.97 -3.55
CA GLY A 469 -9.60 8.27 -2.36
C GLY A 469 -10.78 8.96 -1.68
N TYR A 470 -11.37 8.25 -0.73
CA TYR A 470 -12.55 8.64 0.02
C TYR A 470 -12.23 8.84 1.50
N SER A 471 -12.72 9.91 2.13
CA SER A 471 -12.52 10.19 3.57
C SER A 471 -11.03 10.22 3.95
N MET A 472 -10.51 9.32 4.80
CA MET A 472 -9.07 9.17 5.06
C MET A 472 -8.24 9.01 3.77
N GLY A 473 -8.76 8.29 2.76
CA GLY A 473 -8.15 8.20 1.44
C GLY A 473 -8.22 9.52 0.65
N GLY A 474 -9.23 10.34 0.90
CA GLY A 474 -9.35 11.70 0.38
C GLY A 474 -8.32 12.65 1.02
N TYR A 475 -8.04 12.51 2.32
CA TYR A 475 -6.90 13.15 2.97
C TYR A 475 -5.59 12.72 2.32
N ALA A 476 -5.39 11.40 2.13
CA ALA A 476 -4.20 10.86 1.52
C ALA A 476 -3.99 11.33 0.07
N THR A 477 -5.08 11.61 -0.65
CA THR A 477 -5.03 12.25 -1.97
C THR A 477 -4.46 13.67 -1.92
N TYR A 478 -4.79 14.45 -0.88
CA TYR A 478 -4.12 15.73 -0.64
C TYR A 478 -2.67 15.51 -0.21
N ARG A 479 -2.43 14.70 0.82
CA ARG A 479 -1.10 14.45 1.42
C ARG A 479 -0.11 13.95 0.38
N LEU A 480 -0.34 12.76 -0.19
CA LEU A 480 0.61 12.15 -1.14
C LEU A 480 0.69 12.95 -2.44
N GLY A 481 -0.42 13.52 -2.92
CA GLY A 481 -0.42 14.36 -4.11
C GLY A 481 0.39 15.65 -3.94
N THR A 482 0.49 16.21 -2.73
CA THR A 482 1.28 17.42 -2.46
C THR A 482 2.68 17.14 -1.93
N LEU A 483 2.93 15.98 -1.32
CA LEU A 483 4.28 15.53 -0.95
C LEU A 483 5.06 14.99 -2.16
N TYR A 484 4.36 14.37 -3.12
CA TYR A 484 4.94 13.79 -4.34
C TYR A 484 4.23 14.30 -5.62
N PRO A 485 4.15 15.62 -5.83
CA PRO A 485 3.30 16.20 -6.87
C PRO A 485 3.75 15.87 -8.29
N ASP A 486 5.00 15.47 -8.48
CA ASP A 486 5.56 15.06 -9.76
C ASP A 486 5.36 13.57 -10.07
N LEU A 487 4.58 12.84 -9.28
CA LEU A 487 4.15 11.47 -9.56
C LEU A 487 2.79 11.40 -10.27
N PHE A 488 1.97 12.45 -10.19
CA PHE A 488 0.57 12.41 -10.60
C PHE A 488 0.26 13.47 -11.67
N GLY A 489 -0.62 13.13 -12.62
CA GLY A 489 -1.11 14.06 -13.63
C GLY A 489 -2.32 14.85 -13.15
N ARG A 490 -3.19 14.22 -12.33
CA ARG A 490 -4.35 14.82 -11.65
C ARG A 490 -4.67 14.06 -10.37
N ALA A 491 -5.31 14.76 -9.43
CA ALA A 491 -5.75 14.22 -8.14
C ALA A 491 -7.27 14.43 -7.95
N PHE A 492 -7.94 13.42 -7.39
CA PHE A 492 -9.39 13.46 -7.15
C PHE A 492 -9.72 13.04 -5.70
N SER A 493 -9.95 14.01 -4.82
CA SER A 493 -10.27 13.79 -3.40
C SER A 493 -11.78 13.81 -3.18
N THR A 494 -12.32 12.82 -2.45
CA THR A 494 -13.75 12.74 -2.10
C THR A 494 -13.92 12.76 -0.59
N VAL A 495 -14.67 13.75 -0.08
CA VAL A 495 -14.99 13.97 1.35
C VAL A 495 -13.77 13.87 2.27
N GLY A 496 -12.58 14.22 1.77
CA GLY A 496 -11.33 14.10 2.51
C GLY A 496 -11.07 15.31 3.41
N PRO A 497 -10.68 15.12 4.68
CA PRO A 497 -10.21 16.22 5.50
C PRO A 497 -8.82 16.69 5.00
N PRO A 498 -8.45 17.97 5.18
CA PRO A 498 -7.12 18.45 4.79
C PRO A 498 -5.97 18.06 5.75
N GLY A 499 -6.26 17.43 6.88
CA GLY A 499 -5.32 16.96 7.90
C GLY A 499 -5.77 15.63 8.50
N ASP A 500 -4.93 15.01 9.34
CA ASP A 500 -5.31 13.84 10.12
C ASP A 500 -6.44 14.23 11.10
N GLY A 501 -7.56 13.52 10.99
CA GLY A 501 -8.80 13.78 11.72
C GLY A 501 -9.52 15.06 11.30
N ILE A 502 -10.09 15.76 12.28
CA ILE A 502 -10.94 16.94 12.05
C ILE A 502 -10.09 18.20 12.03
N TRP A 503 -10.25 19.01 11.00
CA TRP A 503 -9.67 20.35 10.93
C TRP A 503 -10.75 21.42 10.80
N VAL A 504 -10.86 22.27 11.82
CA VAL A 504 -11.71 23.48 11.82
C VAL A 504 -10.81 24.67 12.17
N PRO A 505 -10.37 25.45 11.17
CA PRO A 505 -9.42 26.52 11.41
C PRO A 505 -10.05 27.65 12.27
N PRO A 506 -9.23 28.36 13.09
CA PRO A 506 -7.76 28.34 13.08
C PRO A 506 -7.13 27.24 13.95
N ALA A 507 -7.93 26.35 14.57
CA ALA A 507 -7.38 25.25 15.36
C ALA A 507 -6.59 24.26 14.48
N PRO A 508 -5.56 23.59 15.03
CA PRO A 508 -4.87 22.52 14.31
C PRO A 508 -5.82 21.32 14.09
N PRO A 509 -5.53 20.44 13.11
CA PRO A 509 -6.21 19.16 13.00
C PRO A 509 -6.09 18.35 14.29
N THR A 510 -7.10 17.53 14.59
CA THR A 510 -7.07 16.67 15.79
C THR A 510 -5.93 15.67 15.80
N GLY A 511 -5.43 15.27 14.63
CA GLY A 511 -4.27 14.38 14.47
C GLY A 511 -2.92 15.10 14.47
N GLY A 512 -2.88 16.42 14.66
CA GLY A 512 -1.64 17.20 14.73
C GLY A 512 -1.44 18.18 13.57
N ILE A 513 -0.70 19.26 13.81
CA ILE A 513 -0.51 20.34 12.82
C ILE A 513 0.38 19.91 11.66
N GLU A 514 1.36 19.06 11.92
CA GLU A 514 2.28 18.46 10.95
C GLU A 514 1.59 17.61 9.89
N THR A 515 0.34 17.19 10.14
CA THR A 515 -0.47 16.41 9.22
C THR A 515 -1.22 17.28 8.21
N LEU A 516 -1.34 18.59 8.46
CA LEU A 516 -2.14 19.52 7.68
C LEU A 516 -1.52 19.78 6.31
N SER A 517 -2.13 19.24 5.25
CA SER A 517 -1.69 19.45 3.86
C SER A 517 -1.72 20.92 3.42
N ASN A 518 -2.46 21.79 4.10
CA ASN A 518 -2.45 23.22 3.84
C ASN A 518 -1.07 23.86 4.07
N LEU A 519 -0.24 23.29 4.97
CA LEU A 519 1.09 23.81 5.28
C LEU A 519 2.03 23.86 4.06
N TRP A 520 1.82 22.98 3.08
CA TRP A 520 2.62 22.86 1.87
C TRP A 520 1.75 22.82 0.59
N LEU A 521 0.58 23.48 0.63
CA LEU A 521 -0.37 23.49 -0.49
C LEU A 521 0.22 24.11 -1.77
N GLU A 522 1.27 24.93 -1.64
CA GLU A 522 2.01 25.50 -2.77
C GLU A 522 2.56 24.41 -3.72
N ASN A 523 2.78 23.19 -3.22
CA ASN A 523 3.24 22.06 -4.01
C ASN A 523 2.25 21.62 -5.09
N ALA A 524 0.96 22.00 -4.95
CA ALA A 524 -0.08 21.64 -5.89
C ALA A 524 -0.08 22.47 -7.18
N ARG A 525 0.82 23.46 -7.35
CA ARG A 525 0.86 24.36 -8.53
C ARG A 525 0.64 23.63 -9.85
N ASN A 526 1.39 22.55 -10.06
CA ASN A 526 1.43 21.81 -11.32
C ASN A 526 0.54 20.55 -11.32
N LEU A 527 -0.14 20.25 -10.22
CA LEU A 527 -1.05 19.11 -10.07
C LEU A 527 -2.51 19.60 -9.92
N PRO A 528 -3.36 19.50 -10.96
CA PRO A 528 -4.76 19.87 -10.85
C PRO A 528 -5.55 18.95 -9.91
N TYR A 529 -6.46 19.54 -9.12
CA TYR A 529 -7.32 18.82 -8.19
C TYR A 529 -8.81 18.91 -8.56
N LEU A 530 -9.52 17.78 -8.45
CA LEU A 530 -10.97 17.75 -8.25
C LEU A 530 -11.22 17.39 -6.79
N ASN A 531 -11.84 18.29 -6.05
CA ASN A 531 -12.11 18.14 -4.63
C ASN A 531 -13.62 18.10 -4.44
N VAL A 532 -14.14 16.95 -4.07
CA VAL A 532 -15.55 16.75 -3.76
C VAL A 532 -15.74 16.79 -2.25
N SER A 533 -16.73 17.56 -1.79
CA SER A 533 -17.09 17.68 -0.37
C SER A 533 -18.59 17.52 -0.18
N ALA A 534 -18.96 17.02 0.99
CA ALA A 534 -20.34 16.90 1.46
C ALA A 534 -20.64 18.04 2.44
N GLY A 535 -21.79 18.70 2.30
CA GLY A 535 -22.14 19.89 3.07
C GLY A 535 -22.69 19.59 4.46
N ALA A 536 -23.38 18.45 4.61
CA ALA A 536 -23.91 17.96 5.88
C ALA A 536 -22.99 16.91 6.52
N ASP A 537 -21.73 16.82 6.09
CA ASP A 537 -20.75 15.84 6.54
C ASP A 537 -20.46 15.97 8.05
N GLU A 538 -20.84 14.94 8.81
CA GLU A 538 -20.70 14.90 10.27
C GLU A 538 -19.31 14.44 10.74
N LEU A 539 -18.48 13.90 9.84
CA LEU A 539 -17.13 13.39 10.18
C LEU A 539 -16.03 14.32 9.69
N VAL A 540 -16.25 15.01 8.58
CA VAL A 540 -15.35 15.98 7.97
C VAL A 540 -16.10 17.32 7.82
N PRO A 541 -16.12 18.15 8.88
CA PRO A 541 -16.79 19.44 8.83
C PRO A 541 -16.30 20.28 7.65
N VAL A 542 -17.24 20.76 6.83
CA VAL A 542 -16.96 21.48 5.56
C VAL A 542 -16.02 22.69 5.73
N ALA A 543 -15.92 23.25 6.94
CA ALA A 543 -15.01 24.35 7.25
C ALA A 543 -13.55 24.06 6.84
N GLY A 544 -13.04 22.86 7.10
CA GLY A 544 -11.69 22.43 6.71
C GLY A 544 -11.51 22.36 5.19
N PRO A 545 -12.27 21.51 4.48
CA PRO A 545 -12.23 21.45 3.01
C PRO A 545 -12.48 22.80 2.34
N ARG A 546 -13.39 23.63 2.88
CA ARG A 546 -13.61 24.99 2.38
C ARG A 546 -12.36 25.85 2.56
N ALA A 547 -11.68 25.81 3.70
CA ALA A 547 -10.44 26.57 3.91
C ALA A 547 -9.30 26.09 3.00
N GLN A 548 -9.19 24.77 2.76
CA GLN A 548 -8.23 24.21 1.81
C GLN A 548 -8.47 24.69 0.37
N ASN A 549 -9.74 24.76 -0.05
CA ASN A 549 -10.10 25.12 -1.42
C ASN A 549 -10.21 26.62 -1.64
N LEU A 550 -10.98 27.31 -0.79
CA LEU A 550 -11.33 28.73 -0.92
C LEU A 550 -10.57 29.65 0.03
N GLY A 551 -9.74 29.11 0.93
CA GLY A 551 -9.02 29.88 1.95
C GLY A 551 -9.89 30.40 3.09
N ALA A 552 -9.18 30.95 4.08
CA ALA A 552 -9.72 31.80 5.15
C ALA A 552 -8.72 32.95 5.37
N PRO A 553 -8.66 33.95 4.45
CA PRO A 553 -7.67 35.02 4.49
C PRO A 553 -7.71 35.84 5.78
N GLU A 554 -8.88 35.95 6.41
CA GLU A 554 -9.08 36.56 7.72
C GLU A 554 -8.35 35.83 8.85
N GLN A 555 -7.94 34.58 8.63
CA GLN A 555 -7.12 33.76 9.52
C GLN A 555 -5.70 33.53 8.97
N GLY A 556 -5.32 34.21 7.89
CA GLY A 556 -4.02 34.03 7.22
C GLY A 556 -3.90 32.74 6.40
N ILE A 557 -5.01 32.04 6.14
CA ILE A 557 -5.02 30.77 5.41
C ILE A 557 -5.29 31.01 3.93
N ARG A 558 -4.40 30.51 3.07
CA ARG A 558 -4.58 30.50 1.62
C ARG A 558 -5.00 29.11 1.17
N GLY A 559 -6.07 29.04 0.38
CA GLY A 559 -6.46 27.83 -0.33
C GLY A 559 -5.99 27.84 -1.78
N PHE A 560 -6.39 26.81 -2.53
CA PHE A 560 -6.19 26.74 -3.98
C PHE A 560 -6.64 28.02 -4.70
N GLU A 561 -7.77 28.60 -4.24
CA GLU A 561 -8.31 29.85 -4.76
C GLU A 561 -7.28 30.97 -4.64
N GLN A 562 -6.80 31.28 -3.44
CA GLN A 562 -5.85 32.39 -3.23
C GLN A 562 -4.48 32.13 -3.87
N LEU A 563 -4.12 30.88 -4.10
CA LEU A 563 -2.88 30.49 -4.80
C LEU A 563 -3.02 30.64 -6.33
N GLY A 564 -4.25 30.75 -6.84
CA GLY A 564 -4.51 30.86 -8.27
C GLY A 564 -4.33 29.54 -9.01
N TYR A 565 -4.33 28.40 -8.33
CA TYR A 565 -4.01 27.09 -8.90
C TYR A 565 -5.21 26.44 -9.59
N ARG A 566 -4.96 25.47 -10.47
CA ARG A 566 -6.01 24.74 -11.17
C ARG A 566 -6.70 23.78 -10.21
N TYR A 567 -7.97 24.03 -9.91
CA TYR A 567 -8.78 23.13 -9.11
C TYR A 567 -10.25 23.25 -9.48
N ARG A 568 -11.03 22.22 -9.14
CA ARG A 568 -12.48 22.24 -9.09
C ARG A 568 -12.90 21.78 -7.70
N TRP A 569 -13.63 22.61 -6.97
CA TRP A 569 -14.23 22.23 -5.71
C TRP A 569 -15.73 22.09 -5.89
N VAL A 570 -16.21 20.84 -5.80
CA VAL A 570 -17.61 20.46 -5.93
C VAL A 570 -18.16 20.18 -4.53
N LEU A 571 -19.20 20.90 -4.14
CA LEU A 571 -19.89 20.73 -2.87
C LEU A 571 -21.29 20.18 -3.12
N TYR A 572 -21.61 19.03 -2.54
CA TYR A 572 -22.97 18.49 -2.44
C TYR A 572 -23.60 18.96 -1.12
N PRO A 573 -24.42 20.02 -1.10
CA PRO A 573 -24.77 20.69 0.15
C PRO A 573 -25.57 19.82 1.13
N ALA A 574 -26.41 18.92 0.59
CA ALA A 574 -27.29 18.04 1.37
C ALA A 574 -26.69 16.65 1.62
N ALA A 575 -25.54 16.32 1.03
CA ALA A 575 -24.90 15.03 1.26
C ALA A 575 -24.27 14.97 2.66
N GLU A 576 -24.38 13.80 3.28
CA GLU A 576 -23.66 13.39 4.49
C GLU A 576 -22.40 12.60 4.11
N HIS A 577 -21.61 12.17 5.11
CA HIS A 577 -20.28 11.59 4.87
C HIS A 577 -20.27 10.32 4.01
N PHE A 578 -21.35 9.54 3.99
CA PHE A 578 -21.47 8.26 3.30
C PHE A 578 -22.35 8.29 2.05
N THR A 579 -23.02 9.42 1.75
CA THR A 579 -23.97 9.50 0.63
C THR A 579 -23.35 9.01 -0.68
N LEU A 580 -22.13 9.45 -0.98
CA LEU A 580 -21.44 9.10 -2.23
C LEU A 580 -20.93 7.65 -2.23
N ALA A 581 -20.57 7.09 -1.07
CA ALA A 581 -20.23 5.68 -0.93
C ALA A 581 -21.44 4.78 -1.23
N LEU A 582 -22.63 5.16 -0.76
CA LEU A 582 -23.89 4.46 -1.06
C LEU A 582 -24.28 4.51 -2.54
N LEU A 583 -23.77 5.51 -3.27
CA LEU A 583 -23.90 5.63 -4.73
C LEU A 583 -22.75 4.92 -5.48
N GLY A 584 -22.06 3.97 -4.84
CA GLY A 584 -21.01 3.17 -5.47
C GLY A 584 -19.72 3.95 -5.75
N TYR A 585 -19.49 5.05 -5.01
CA TYR A 585 -18.40 6.00 -5.24
C TYR A 585 -18.43 6.64 -6.64
N ASP A 586 -19.59 6.61 -7.30
CA ASP A 586 -19.75 7.20 -8.62
C ASP A 586 -19.82 8.73 -8.51
N VAL A 587 -18.78 9.37 -9.03
CA VAL A 587 -18.68 10.81 -9.21
C VAL A 587 -18.53 11.04 -10.72
N PRO A 588 -19.62 11.28 -11.46
CA PRO A 588 -19.63 11.26 -12.92
C PRO A 588 -18.61 12.22 -13.58
N MET A 589 -18.34 13.36 -12.95
CA MET A 589 -17.34 14.32 -13.45
C MET A 589 -15.89 13.89 -13.19
N ALA A 590 -15.63 12.89 -12.35
CA ALA A 590 -14.29 12.43 -12.01
C ALA A 590 -13.60 11.79 -13.20
N THR A 591 -14.27 10.91 -13.95
CA THR A 591 -13.69 10.26 -15.13
C THR A 591 -13.29 11.28 -16.20
N ALA A 592 -14.18 12.23 -16.49
CA ALA A 592 -13.89 13.31 -17.44
C ALA A 592 -12.79 14.26 -16.94
N PHE A 593 -12.77 14.56 -15.63
CA PHE A 593 -11.71 15.35 -15.02
C PHE A 593 -10.36 14.64 -15.10
N LEU A 594 -10.28 13.36 -14.76
CA LEU A 594 -9.04 12.60 -14.81
C LEU A 594 -8.56 12.43 -16.26
N GLY A 595 -9.45 12.07 -17.19
CA GLY A 595 -9.21 11.99 -18.63
C GLY A 595 -7.89 11.33 -19.03
N GLU A 596 -7.28 11.85 -20.10
CA GLU A 596 -5.96 11.46 -20.61
C GLU A 596 -4.80 12.21 -19.94
N SER A 597 -5.00 12.67 -18.70
CA SER A 597 -4.04 13.53 -18.02
C SER A 597 -2.68 12.88 -17.89
N ARG A 598 -1.65 13.70 -18.14
CA ARG A 598 -0.26 13.29 -18.04
C ARG A 598 0.49 14.05 -16.95
N VAL A 599 1.45 13.39 -16.35
CA VAL A 599 2.39 13.97 -15.39
C VAL A 599 3.31 14.94 -16.13
N ASP A 600 3.29 16.22 -15.79
CA ASP A 600 4.33 17.15 -16.24
C ASP A 600 5.56 17.02 -15.35
N ARG A 601 6.60 16.35 -15.85
CA ARG A 601 7.85 16.13 -15.10
C ARG A 601 8.76 17.35 -15.07
N ASN A 602 8.59 18.31 -15.99
CA ASN A 602 9.50 19.43 -16.15
C ASN A 602 8.71 20.73 -16.41
N PRO A 603 7.83 21.15 -15.48
CA PRO A 603 7.12 22.41 -15.63
C PRO A 603 8.11 23.57 -15.63
N HIS A 604 7.83 24.63 -16.37
CA HIS A 604 8.69 25.82 -16.47
C HIS A 604 8.76 26.60 -15.15
N HIS A 605 7.73 26.46 -14.30
CA HIS A 605 7.63 27.09 -12.99
C HIS A 605 7.32 26.05 -11.91
N VAL A 606 8.21 25.91 -10.93
CA VAL A 606 8.04 25.02 -9.77
C VAL A 606 7.94 25.85 -8.50
N THR A 607 6.88 25.65 -7.71
CA THR A 607 6.87 26.01 -6.29
C THR A 607 6.87 24.72 -5.49
N PHE A 608 7.84 24.57 -4.61
CA PHE A 608 7.98 23.39 -3.77
C PHE A 608 8.39 23.76 -2.35
N ALA A 609 7.60 23.29 -1.40
CA ALA A 609 7.72 23.46 0.02
C ALA A 609 8.04 22.12 0.67
N ARG A 610 9.03 22.13 1.57
CA ARG A 610 9.33 21.01 2.46
C ARG A 610 9.01 21.40 3.90
N VAL A 611 8.29 20.53 4.58
CA VAL A 611 8.01 20.61 6.02
C VAL A 611 8.59 19.36 6.68
N PRO A 612 9.80 19.41 7.28
CA PRO A 612 10.46 18.20 7.80
C PRO A 612 9.66 17.45 8.87
N ALA A 613 8.71 18.09 9.55
CA ALA A 613 7.83 17.43 10.51
C ALA A 613 6.90 16.39 9.88
N ALA A 614 6.71 16.40 8.55
CA ALA A 614 5.94 15.40 7.83
C ALA A 614 6.80 14.21 7.32
N ASP A 615 8.13 14.26 7.50
CA ASP A 615 9.07 13.22 7.08
C ASP A 615 9.12 12.06 8.10
N ASP A 616 9.47 10.86 7.62
CA ASP A 616 9.94 9.74 8.45
C ASP A 616 11.26 9.20 7.87
N ALA A 617 12.37 9.76 8.33
CA ALA A 617 13.69 9.38 7.86
C ALA A 617 14.08 7.93 8.22
N ARG A 618 13.45 7.32 9.23
CA ARG A 618 13.69 5.91 9.62
C ARG A 618 13.18 4.95 8.55
N LEU A 619 12.08 5.30 7.90
CA LEU A 619 11.50 4.58 6.76
C LEU A 619 12.03 5.07 5.41
N GLY A 620 12.86 6.12 5.40
CA GLY A 620 13.38 6.75 4.19
C GLY A 620 12.34 7.63 3.47
N LEU A 621 11.27 8.01 4.16
CA LEU A 621 10.25 8.95 3.68
C LEU A 621 10.72 10.37 3.95
N VAL A 622 11.44 10.94 2.97
CA VAL A 622 11.96 12.31 3.03
C VAL A 622 11.40 13.08 1.83
N HIS A 623 10.54 14.06 2.10
CA HIS A 623 9.76 14.78 1.10
C HIS A 623 10.50 16.04 0.63
N ASP A 624 11.75 15.88 0.22
CA ASP A 624 12.65 16.99 -0.10
C ASP A 624 12.85 17.25 -1.60
N HIS A 625 12.03 16.62 -2.46
CA HIS A 625 12.14 16.74 -3.90
C HIS A 625 10.81 16.64 -4.63
N ALA A 626 10.72 17.37 -5.74
CA ALA A 626 9.73 17.20 -6.79
C ALA A 626 10.20 17.91 -8.06
N TYR A 627 9.84 17.38 -9.23
CA TYR A 627 10.22 17.93 -10.52
C TYR A 627 11.75 18.04 -10.63
N TRP A 628 12.27 19.20 -11.01
CA TRP A 628 13.71 19.50 -11.08
C TRP A 628 14.26 20.17 -9.82
N VAL A 629 13.51 20.20 -8.72
CA VAL A 629 13.93 20.72 -7.39
C VAL A 629 14.12 19.55 -6.42
N SER A 630 15.22 19.54 -5.67
CA SER A 630 15.54 18.44 -4.74
C SER A 630 16.42 18.90 -3.57
N ARG A 631 16.59 18.05 -2.55
CA ARG A 631 17.47 18.30 -1.39
C ARG A 631 17.16 19.62 -0.68
N VAL A 632 15.88 19.97 -0.63
CA VAL A 632 15.42 21.19 0.05
C VAL A 632 15.58 21.00 1.55
N THR A 633 16.26 21.91 2.23
CA THR A 633 16.40 21.91 3.70
C THR A 633 16.08 23.29 4.25
N PRO A 634 15.42 23.40 5.42
CA PRO A 634 15.26 24.68 6.09
C PRO A 634 16.59 25.26 6.55
N ALA A 635 16.75 26.58 6.41
CA ALA A 635 17.89 27.32 6.97
C ALA A 635 17.79 27.37 8.50
N ASP A 636 16.57 27.58 8.99
CA ASP A 636 16.22 27.64 10.40
C ASP A 636 15.16 26.55 10.70
N PRO A 637 15.51 25.52 11.48
CA PRO A 637 14.60 24.42 11.81
C PRO A 637 13.62 24.76 12.95
N ALA A 638 13.70 25.97 13.53
CA ALA A 638 12.82 26.36 14.63
C ALA A 638 11.35 26.47 14.17
N ALA A 639 10.42 26.13 15.06
CA ALA A 639 8.99 26.27 14.81
C ALA A 639 8.66 27.72 14.40
N GLY A 640 7.82 27.84 13.38
CA GLY A 640 7.39 29.08 12.75
C GLY A 640 8.35 29.69 11.73
N SER A 641 9.56 29.17 11.59
CA SER A 641 10.48 29.61 10.54
C SER A 641 9.94 29.22 9.15
N GLY A 642 9.64 30.23 8.34
CA GLY A 642 9.12 30.08 6.96
C GLY A 642 7.62 29.74 6.84
N SER A 643 6.90 29.58 7.95
CA SER A 643 5.49 29.19 8.00
C SER A 643 4.63 30.09 8.90
N GLY A 644 5.24 30.78 9.88
CA GLY A 644 4.57 31.66 10.82
C GLY A 644 4.31 31.00 12.19
N PRO A 645 3.97 31.79 13.22
CA PRO A 645 3.89 31.32 14.60
C PRO A 645 2.98 30.09 14.78
N GLY A 646 3.42 29.13 15.61
CA GLY A 646 2.64 27.94 15.95
C GLY A 646 2.64 26.83 14.88
N GLN A 647 3.35 27.01 13.76
CA GLN A 647 3.48 26.01 12.70
C GLN A 647 4.87 25.36 12.68
N PRO A 648 5.03 24.14 12.13
CA PRO A 648 6.34 23.54 11.92
C PRO A 648 7.23 24.37 10.98
N ALA A 649 8.55 24.21 11.05
CA ALA A 649 9.48 24.86 10.13
C ALA A 649 9.19 24.45 8.68
N LYS A 650 9.19 25.43 7.77
CA LYS A 650 8.94 25.24 6.34
C LYS A 650 10.03 25.90 5.53
N ALA A 651 10.47 25.25 4.46
CA ALA A 651 11.33 25.83 3.44
C ALA A 651 10.60 25.84 2.10
N VAL A 652 10.57 26.98 1.40
CA VAL A 652 9.89 27.11 0.10
C VAL A 652 10.85 27.58 -0.97
N VAL A 653 10.90 26.82 -2.07
CA VAL A 653 11.60 27.17 -3.31
C VAL A 653 10.56 27.46 -4.38
N ASP A 654 10.48 28.72 -4.82
CA ASP A 654 9.69 29.14 -5.98
C ASP A 654 10.68 29.48 -7.11
N ALA A 655 10.65 28.71 -8.18
CA ALA A 655 11.67 28.68 -9.21
C ALA A 655 11.06 28.74 -10.61
N PHE A 656 11.38 29.79 -11.35
CA PHE A 656 10.88 30.06 -12.70
C PHE A 656 12.02 30.04 -13.71
N SER A 657 11.98 29.11 -14.67
CA SER A 657 12.99 29.01 -15.73
C SER A 657 12.54 29.68 -17.02
N HIS A 658 13.29 30.69 -17.44
CA HIS A 658 13.12 31.33 -18.74
C HIS A 658 13.61 30.45 -19.90
N GLY A 659 14.29 29.35 -19.61
CA GLY A 659 14.81 28.43 -20.64
C GLY A 659 13.73 27.74 -21.46
N PHE A 660 12.50 27.69 -20.95
CA PHE A 660 11.36 27.12 -21.66
C PHE A 660 10.70 28.08 -22.67
N GLY A 661 10.96 29.39 -22.55
CA GLY A 661 10.26 30.40 -23.37
C GLY A 661 8.74 30.47 -23.09
N LEU A 662 8.31 30.04 -21.91
CA LEU A 662 6.92 30.05 -21.46
C LEU A 662 6.79 30.93 -20.22
N GLY A 663 5.75 31.77 -20.19
CA GLY A 663 5.31 32.52 -19.03
C GLY A 663 4.20 31.80 -18.28
N ASP A 664 3.86 32.30 -17.09
CA ASP A 664 2.72 31.80 -16.34
C ASP A 664 1.40 32.16 -17.05
N ALA A 665 0.52 31.18 -17.14
CA ALA A 665 -0.82 31.36 -17.70
C ALA A 665 -1.68 32.21 -16.76
N SER A 666 -2.61 32.97 -17.35
CA SER A 666 -3.64 33.66 -16.57
C SER A 666 -4.53 32.66 -15.85
N SER A 667 -4.77 32.88 -14.56
CA SER A 667 -5.69 32.09 -13.74
C SER A 667 -7.07 32.73 -13.72
N THR A 668 -8.07 32.03 -14.28
CA THR A 668 -9.43 32.52 -14.42
C THR A 668 -10.35 31.80 -13.42
N PRO A 669 -11.02 32.54 -12.52
CA PRO A 669 -12.01 31.96 -11.62
C PRO A 669 -13.28 31.59 -12.38
N GLY A 670 -13.95 30.55 -11.93
CA GLY A 670 -15.23 30.08 -12.46
C GLY A 670 -16.10 29.51 -11.35
N SER A 671 -17.41 29.50 -11.60
CA SER A 671 -18.38 28.81 -10.76
C SER A 671 -19.47 28.19 -11.63
N SER A 672 -20.05 27.11 -11.14
CA SER A 672 -21.19 26.44 -11.78
C SER A 672 -22.01 25.67 -10.75
N ALA A 673 -23.05 25.00 -11.22
CA ALA A 673 -23.86 24.08 -10.42
C ALA A 673 -24.38 22.96 -11.33
N GLY A 674 -24.78 21.85 -10.75
CA GLY A 674 -25.39 20.73 -11.45
C GLY A 674 -26.24 19.86 -10.53
N THR A 675 -26.85 18.82 -11.09
CA THR A 675 -27.82 17.98 -10.37
C THR A 675 -27.50 16.48 -10.40
N THR A 676 -26.40 16.08 -11.04
CA THR A 676 -26.02 14.68 -11.20
C THR A 676 -24.67 14.44 -10.52
N PRO A 677 -24.52 13.41 -9.67
CA PRO A 677 -25.54 12.44 -9.27
C PRO A 677 -26.53 13.02 -8.24
N LEU A 678 -26.18 14.16 -7.64
CA LEU A 678 -27.00 14.93 -6.69
C LEU A 678 -26.83 16.44 -6.99
N PRO A 679 -27.71 17.31 -6.48
CA PRO A 679 -27.50 18.76 -6.53
C PRO A 679 -26.15 19.18 -5.93
N TYR A 680 -25.35 19.91 -6.70
CA TYR A 680 -24.04 20.42 -6.30
C TYR A 680 -23.79 21.84 -6.75
N THR A 681 -22.91 22.53 -6.04
CA THR A 681 -22.27 23.76 -6.48
C THR A 681 -20.80 23.50 -6.77
N GLU A 682 -20.22 24.28 -7.67
CA GLU A 682 -18.80 24.20 -8.01
C GLU A 682 -18.17 25.59 -7.98
N VAL A 683 -16.99 25.70 -7.37
CA VAL A 683 -16.06 26.81 -7.53
C VAL A 683 -14.77 26.24 -8.13
N ASN A 684 -14.25 26.86 -9.17
CA ASN A 684 -13.06 26.38 -9.85
C ASN A 684 -12.13 27.51 -10.29
N ARG A 685 -10.90 27.12 -10.60
CA ARG A 685 -9.96 27.93 -11.37
C ARG A 685 -9.40 27.11 -12.52
N SER A 686 -9.33 27.74 -13.67
CA SER A 686 -8.66 27.22 -14.86
C SER A 686 -7.48 28.11 -15.21
N TRP A 687 -6.50 27.54 -15.91
CA TRP A 687 -5.44 28.30 -16.55
C TRP A 687 -5.70 28.34 -18.05
N GLY A 688 -5.48 29.51 -18.64
CA GLY A 688 -5.42 29.65 -20.10
C GLY A 688 -4.13 29.05 -20.67
N ASP A 689 -3.85 29.37 -21.93
CA ASP A 689 -2.59 28.99 -22.57
C ASP A 689 -1.39 29.69 -21.91
N PHE A 690 -0.27 28.99 -21.81
CA PHE A 690 0.99 29.58 -21.36
C PHE A 690 1.49 30.58 -22.42
N PRO A 691 1.62 31.88 -22.09
CA PRO A 691 2.12 32.86 -23.05
C PRO A 691 3.57 32.57 -23.43
N ARG A 692 3.93 32.81 -24.69
CA ARG A 692 5.33 32.73 -25.11
C ARG A 692 6.09 33.96 -24.64
N ILE A 693 7.24 33.73 -24.01
CA ILE A 693 8.19 34.78 -23.61
C ILE A 693 9.54 34.53 -24.29
N PRO A 694 10.41 35.54 -24.40
CA PRO A 694 11.77 35.33 -24.91
C PRO A 694 12.50 34.27 -24.10
N ALA A 695 12.92 33.18 -24.75
CA ALA A 695 13.70 32.15 -24.10
C ALA A 695 15.08 32.70 -23.72
N ALA A 696 15.50 32.50 -22.48
CA ALA A 696 16.77 32.98 -21.96
C ALA A 696 17.43 31.94 -21.06
N ASN A 697 18.77 31.92 -21.02
CA ASN A 697 19.53 31.11 -20.06
C ASN A 697 19.49 31.79 -18.68
N ARG A 698 18.28 31.86 -18.10
CA ARG A 698 17.97 32.60 -16.89
C ARG A 698 17.02 31.82 -16.00
N LEU A 699 17.30 31.89 -14.70
CA LEU A 699 16.49 31.30 -13.63
C LEU A 699 16.14 32.38 -12.61
N ASP A 700 14.88 32.51 -12.26
CA ASP A 700 14.43 33.39 -11.19
C ASP A 700 14.01 32.53 -9.99
N LEU A 701 14.55 32.85 -8.80
CA LEU A 701 14.34 32.11 -7.56
C LEU A 701 13.80 33.04 -6.48
N ARG A 702 12.71 32.62 -5.84
CA ARG A 702 12.27 33.17 -4.55
C ARG A 702 12.36 32.08 -3.49
N LEU A 703 13.09 32.39 -2.43
CA LEU A 703 13.45 31.43 -1.39
C LEU A 703 12.94 31.93 -0.04
N THR A 704 12.24 31.06 0.68
CA THR A 704 11.76 31.34 2.04
C THR A 704 12.28 30.26 2.98
N ASN A 705 13.11 30.67 3.95
CA ASN A 705 13.78 29.80 4.91
C ASN A 705 14.54 28.63 4.27
N VAL A 706 15.13 28.82 3.09
CA VAL A 706 15.89 27.76 2.38
C VAL A 706 17.35 27.80 2.80
N GLY A 707 17.81 26.72 3.45
CA GLY A 707 19.21 26.51 3.80
C GLY A 707 19.99 25.91 2.63
N THR A 708 19.49 24.79 2.09
CA THR A 708 20.02 24.20 0.85
C THR A 708 18.90 23.79 -0.09
N ALA A 709 19.15 23.87 -1.40
CA ALA A 709 18.35 23.19 -2.41
C ALA A 709 19.22 22.88 -3.65
N SER A 710 18.79 21.90 -4.44
CA SER A 710 19.43 21.46 -5.67
C SER A 710 18.46 21.56 -6.84
N LEU A 711 18.89 22.18 -7.93
CA LEU A 711 18.09 22.45 -9.13
C LEU A 711 18.74 21.77 -10.34
N ASP A 712 18.04 20.87 -11.03
CA ASP A 712 18.55 20.21 -12.24
C ASP A 712 18.49 21.18 -13.42
N ALA A 713 19.66 21.68 -13.84
CA ALA A 713 19.77 22.68 -14.89
C ALA A 713 19.25 22.18 -16.24
N GLY A 714 19.49 20.91 -16.58
CA GLY A 714 19.07 20.35 -17.87
C GLY A 714 17.56 20.18 -17.95
N ARG A 715 16.94 19.67 -16.88
CA ARG A 715 15.49 19.56 -16.76
C ARG A 715 14.80 20.91 -16.69
N ALA A 716 15.46 21.91 -16.10
CA ALA A 716 15.03 23.30 -16.12
C ALA A 716 15.35 24.02 -17.46
N ARG A 717 15.81 23.33 -18.51
CA ARG A 717 16.15 23.91 -19.84
C ARG A 717 17.23 25.01 -19.81
N LEU A 718 18.16 24.94 -18.86
CA LEU A 718 19.31 25.82 -18.75
C LEU A 718 20.55 25.19 -19.42
N ASP A 719 21.30 25.98 -20.18
CA ASP A 719 22.53 25.55 -20.84
C ASP A 719 23.75 25.88 -19.98
N THR A 720 24.32 24.83 -19.38
CA THR A 720 25.51 24.93 -18.52
C THR A 720 26.80 25.31 -19.26
N ARG A 721 26.77 25.35 -20.61
CA ARG A 721 27.91 25.75 -21.45
C ARG A 721 27.88 27.23 -21.84
N ARG A 722 26.83 27.95 -21.48
CA ARG A 722 26.68 29.38 -21.72
C ARG A 722 26.61 30.13 -20.40
N GLU A 723 26.83 31.43 -20.45
CA GLU A 723 26.57 32.29 -19.29
C GLU A 723 25.12 32.10 -18.83
N LEU A 724 24.95 31.78 -17.56
CA LEU A 724 23.66 31.56 -16.90
C LEU A 724 23.43 32.68 -15.88
N THR A 725 22.29 33.33 -15.97
CA THR A 725 21.84 34.32 -14.98
C THR A 725 20.90 33.67 -13.98
N VAL A 726 21.17 33.81 -12.68
CA VAL A 726 20.27 33.39 -11.61
C VAL A 726 19.90 34.60 -10.77
N VAL A 727 18.64 35.01 -10.82
CA VAL A 727 18.12 36.11 -9.98
C VAL A 727 17.52 35.48 -8.74
N THR A 728 17.92 35.91 -7.56
CA THR A 728 17.42 35.37 -6.30
C THR A 728 16.80 36.46 -5.44
N THR A 729 15.65 36.18 -4.82
CA THR A 729 15.11 36.91 -3.68
C THR A 729 14.98 35.94 -2.52
N ALA A 730 15.82 36.08 -1.50
CA ALA A 730 15.85 35.18 -0.34
C ALA A 730 15.62 35.96 0.96
N ASP A 731 14.86 35.40 1.90
CA ASP A 731 14.69 35.98 3.23
C ASP A 731 15.90 35.73 4.15
N ARG A 732 16.71 34.71 3.84
CA ARG A 732 17.88 34.27 4.60
C ARG A 732 19.00 33.83 3.66
N ALA A 733 20.22 33.77 4.19
CA ALA A 733 21.35 33.19 3.46
C ALA A 733 21.23 31.66 3.38
N GLY A 734 21.73 31.08 2.28
CA GLY A 734 21.66 29.65 2.02
C GLY A 734 22.58 29.22 0.87
N SER A 735 22.36 28.04 0.31
CA SER A 735 23.15 27.50 -0.80
C SER A 735 22.27 26.82 -1.83
N ILE A 736 22.42 27.21 -3.10
CA ILE A 736 21.72 26.58 -4.23
C ILE A 736 22.72 25.83 -5.09
N HIS A 737 22.54 24.53 -5.21
CA HIS A 737 23.31 23.69 -6.11
C HIS A 737 22.61 23.60 -7.48
N LEU A 738 23.25 24.13 -8.51
CA LEU A 738 22.83 23.90 -9.89
C LEU A 738 23.43 22.58 -10.36
N ALA A 739 22.63 21.53 -10.36
CA ALA A 739 23.04 20.20 -10.79
C ALA A 739 23.12 20.15 -12.33
N GLY A 740 24.27 19.70 -12.85
CA GLY A 740 24.52 19.63 -14.28
C GLY A 740 26.01 19.58 -14.61
N ALA A 741 26.34 19.22 -15.86
CA ALA A 741 27.72 19.18 -16.31
C ALA A 741 28.19 20.58 -16.73
N PHE A 742 28.89 21.30 -15.85
CA PHE A 742 29.51 22.58 -16.17
C PHE A 742 30.95 22.40 -16.71
N PRO A 743 31.42 23.25 -17.65
CA PRO A 743 32.82 23.29 -18.06
C PRO A 743 33.77 23.58 -16.90
N GLN A 744 35.05 23.22 -17.05
CA GLN A 744 36.08 23.61 -16.08
C GLN A 744 36.27 25.14 -16.06
N GLY A 745 36.76 25.67 -14.93
CA GLY A 745 37.05 27.10 -14.79
C GLY A 745 35.81 28.00 -14.68
N VAL A 746 34.69 27.46 -14.20
CA VAL A 746 33.48 28.26 -13.92
C VAL A 746 33.79 29.35 -12.91
N THR A 747 33.29 30.55 -13.18
CA THR A 747 33.33 31.68 -12.23
C THR A 747 31.91 32.11 -11.90
N VAL A 748 31.67 32.41 -10.63
CA VAL A 748 30.37 32.90 -10.15
C VAL A 748 30.54 34.33 -9.67
N ARG A 749 29.69 35.23 -10.16
CA ARG A 749 29.64 36.62 -9.72
C ARG A 749 28.30 36.94 -9.10
N GLN A 750 28.29 37.53 -7.92
CA GLN A 750 27.11 38.13 -7.29
C GLN A 750 27.17 39.63 -7.49
N ASP A 751 26.17 40.20 -8.15
CA ASP A 751 26.07 41.64 -8.45
C ASP A 751 27.36 42.19 -9.09
N GLY A 752 27.94 41.40 -9.99
CA GLY A 752 29.17 41.72 -10.71
C GLY A 752 30.48 41.41 -9.97
N ARG A 753 30.45 41.13 -8.66
CA ARG A 753 31.61 40.79 -7.83
C ARG A 753 31.85 39.29 -7.78
N LEU A 754 33.09 38.85 -7.92
CA LEU A 754 33.45 37.44 -7.82
C LEU A 754 33.15 36.93 -6.40
N VAL A 755 32.46 35.80 -6.30
CA VAL A 755 32.16 35.13 -5.02
C VAL A 755 32.70 33.70 -5.03
N PRO A 756 33.12 33.17 -3.86
CA PRO A 756 33.55 31.78 -3.77
C PRO A 756 32.35 30.85 -4.05
N ALA A 757 32.46 30.03 -5.09
CA ALA A 757 31.47 29.00 -5.41
C ALA A 757 32.18 27.64 -5.49
N SER A 758 31.55 26.61 -4.96
CA SER A 758 32.04 25.24 -5.11
C SER A 758 31.64 24.72 -6.49
N VAL A 759 32.60 24.14 -7.22
CA VAL A 759 32.37 23.53 -8.53
C VAL A 759 32.90 22.11 -8.46
N ASP A 760 32.02 21.14 -8.71
CA ASP A 760 32.39 19.73 -8.76
C ASP A 760 31.85 19.09 -10.05
N ARG A 761 32.01 17.77 -10.19
CA ARG A 761 31.52 17.04 -11.38
C ARG A 761 29.99 16.97 -11.44
N ALA A 762 29.30 17.22 -10.34
CA ALA A 762 27.86 17.16 -10.22
C ALA A 762 27.18 18.52 -10.48
N GLY A 763 27.88 19.64 -10.28
CA GLY A 763 27.33 20.97 -10.54
C GLY A 763 28.12 22.14 -9.97
N VAL A 764 27.43 23.28 -9.83
CA VAL A 764 27.95 24.52 -9.25
C VAL A 764 27.07 24.92 -8.07
N THR A 765 27.68 25.16 -6.91
CA THR A 765 26.96 25.63 -5.72
C THR A 765 27.15 27.13 -5.53
N LEU A 766 26.03 27.86 -5.57
CA LEU A 766 25.95 29.31 -5.39
C LEU A 766 25.72 29.64 -3.90
N PRO A 767 26.54 30.51 -3.28
CA PRO A 767 26.23 31.06 -1.97
C PRO A 767 25.12 32.11 -2.12
N VAL A 768 23.90 31.79 -1.72
CA VAL A 768 22.77 32.73 -1.81
C VAL A 768 22.77 33.63 -0.59
N ALA A 769 22.84 34.94 -0.80
CA ALA A 769 22.71 35.94 0.25
C ALA A 769 21.23 36.34 0.45
N ALA A 770 20.89 36.77 1.67
CA ALA A 770 19.58 37.34 1.97
C ALA A 770 19.38 38.67 1.21
N GLY A 771 18.18 38.92 0.72
CA GLY A 771 17.84 40.04 -0.14
C GLY A 771 17.72 39.63 -1.61
N SER A 772 17.76 40.64 -2.50
CA SER A 772 17.66 40.44 -3.94
C SER A 772 19.02 40.60 -4.60
N HIS A 773 19.45 39.57 -5.32
CA HIS A 773 20.79 39.49 -5.92
C HIS A 773 20.73 38.87 -7.31
N THR A 774 21.66 39.27 -8.17
CA THR A 774 21.87 38.64 -9.48
C THR A 774 23.19 37.88 -9.50
N TYR A 775 23.11 36.58 -9.69
CA TYR A 775 24.25 35.70 -9.89
C TYR A 775 24.49 35.48 -11.38
N THR A 776 25.74 35.60 -11.82
CA THR A 776 26.17 35.22 -13.17
C THR A 776 27.14 34.06 -13.07
N VAL A 777 26.76 32.92 -13.62
CA VAL A 777 27.59 31.72 -13.70
C VAL A 777 28.22 31.67 -15.09
N ARG A 778 29.50 31.98 -15.18
CA ARG A 778 30.25 31.99 -16.44
C ARG A 778 31.04 30.70 -16.58
N PRO A 779 30.79 29.89 -17.61
CA PRO A 779 31.63 28.73 -17.89
C PRO A 779 33.05 29.20 -18.24
N GLY A 780 34.06 28.43 -17.84
CA GLY A 780 35.43 28.71 -18.27
C GLY A 780 35.57 28.56 -19.78
N LYS A 781 36.50 29.31 -20.37
CA LYS A 781 36.84 29.15 -21.79
C LYS A 781 37.36 27.72 -21.99
N ALA A 782 36.77 26.97 -22.92
CA ALA A 782 37.34 25.71 -23.34
C ALA A 782 38.80 25.96 -23.79
N GLY A 783 39.76 25.27 -23.17
CA GLY A 783 41.12 25.24 -23.67
C GLY A 783 41.08 24.74 -25.12
N ARG A 784 41.77 25.44 -26.02
CA ARG A 784 41.96 25.02 -27.40
C ARG A 784 42.72 23.70 -27.47
#